data_AF-A0A962E4C2-F1
#
_entry.id   AF-A0A962E4C2-F1
#
_cell.length_a   1.000
_cell.length_b   1.000
_cell.length_c   1.000
_cell.angle_alpha   90.00
_cell.angle_beta   90.00
_cell.angle_gamma   90.00
#
_symmetry.space_group_name_H-M   'P 1'
#
loop_
_entity.id
_entity.type
_entity.pdbx_description
1 polymer ?
#
loop_
_entity_poly.entity_id
_entity_poly.type
_entity_poly.pdbx_seq_one_letter_code
_entity_poly.pdbx_strand_id
1 'polypeptide(L)'
;MSMLRRVLCTLLLFGACAQAQQIESGLWYDRTHSGHGLDLHRAGDTLFGTLYTYEFTGPPRWLWIQMADVAAPSGNLTRYNRLPDGSLAATVETTIALTPVSECPDGIARDGARALLRMDFALEGRALVWCMEPLLPQAPVAASALSGAWYNPDEPGWGLFVHAWRSANGTEFSYRTIYFHDAEGDPRWAFAQDPITGLTQQQLYYTPYTECFTCSPSPPLTIPIGGATLTLTSPDPAANYDLNRINLSLSIDGDPPFERDVALALLSDPRVVATAAATRQGPVSGVEVAPGISSFRKIPFAQPPVDQLRWRAPQPPEIRSQALDGTVFGPGCPQPPGAGFFNGAPATQSEDCLQLNVWRPAGAGPFPVMVWIHGGGLTQGSAVQLSGGELFYDGARLAELGVVLVSLNYRLGPLGYLAQRDLVAEAPDHPRSGNYGLLDQIQALRWIGENIGYFGGDNRNITIFGESAGALSVCALLTAPAAQGLFQRAISQSGHCSRTSPSLNQALQQGDRVSAALGCDGAPDRLACLRAVDAQTLIAEINPVISTGLASDGESFGLINDGFVLPTSPGLALAGGAAAAVPLLIGVNDDEQTTLTPANLLPATVAGYEAAIRNLLPQIGSLVLQIYAAAGYSSPQAAYQDLLDDLRFTCANRRAAADHAAAGNPVYAYVLTEVLPDLAALESFHGLDVVLLFANRQQAQAGEILLRDRIRRAWVDFAYSLPPGNTEGLAWPLYDSDQRLSLELSSTRRFVFEDYRQLYCEFWNQFVTL
;
A
#
# COMPACT_ATOMS: atom_id res chain seq x y z
N MET A 1 7.04 -49.15 -7.52
CA MET A 1 7.38 -47.75 -7.87
C MET A 1 7.08 -46.72 -6.77
N SER A 2 5.99 -46.82 -5.98
CA SER A 2 5.67 -45.80 -4.95
C SER A 2 6.58 -45.78 -3.71
N MET A 3 7.22 -46.90 -3.34
CA MET A 3 8.12 -46.96 -2.18
C MET A 3 9.52 -46.35 -2.42
N LEU A 4 10.08 -46.51 -3.63
CA LEU A 4 11.44 -46.03 -3.94
C LEU A 4 11.56 -44.50 -3.90
N ARG A 5 10.47 -43.78 -4.23
CA ARG A 5 10.38 -42.31 -4.10
C ARG A 5 10.41 -41.80 -2.65
N ARG A 6 10.07 -42.63 -1.65
CA ARG A 6 10.10 -42.21 -0.23
C ARG A 6 11.44 -42.50 0.46
N VAL A 7 12.24 -43.42 -0.08
CA VAL A 7 13.55 -43.77 0.50
C VAL A 7 14.65 -42.80 0.05
N LEU A 8 14.62 -42.29 -1.18
CA LEU A 8 15.65 -41.35 -1.68
C LEU A 8 15.67 -40.02 -0.93
N CYS A 9 14.52 -39.45 -0.56
CA CYS A 9 14.44 -38.20 0.22
C CYS A 9 15.00 -38.31 1.65
N THR A 10 15.20 -39.53 2.18
CA THR A 10 15.59 -39.73 3.59
C THR A 10 17.08 -40.02 3.76
N LEU A 11 17.80 -40.37 2.68
CA LEU A 11 19.21 -40.82 2.75
C LEU A 11 20.26 -39.77 2.35
N LEU A 12 19.86 -38.57 1.95
CA LEU A 12 20.78 -37.46 1.63
C LEU A 12 21.14 -36.57 2.83
N LEU A 13 20.69 -36.91 4.04
CA LEU A 13 20.82 -36.07 5.24
C LEU A 13 22.03 -36.39 6.16
N PHE A 14 22.75 -37.49 5.95
CA PHE A 14 23.91 -37.85 6.79
C PHE A 14 25.02 -38.54 5.97
N GLY A 15 26.16 -37.86 5.79
CA GLY A 15 27.22 -38.33 4.90
C GLY A 15 28.60 -37.64 5.01
N ALA A 16 29.20 -37.70 6.20
CA ALA A 16 30.66 -37.59 6.47
C ALA A 16 31.44 -36.28 6.14
N CYS A 17 32.31 -35.90 7.08
CA CYS A 17 33.27 -34.81 6.97
C CYS A 17 34.57 -35.18 6.22
N ALA A 18 35.36 -34.13 5.97
CA ALA A 18 36.82 -34.10 5.85
C ALA A 18 37.47 -34.55 4.52
N GLN A 19 37.94 -33.57 3.76
CA GLN A 19 39.38 -33.35 3.58
C GLN A 19 39.64 -31.89 3.14
N ALA A 20 40.76 -31.32 3.58
CA ALA A 20 41.17 -29.96 3.25
C ALA A 20 42.29 -29.98 2.20
N GLN A 21 42.33 -28.99 1.29
CA GLN A 21 43.46 -28.07 1.15
C GLN A 21 43.27 -27.00 0.06
N GLN A 22 43.87 -25.83 0.34
CA GLN A 22 44.27 -24.73 -0.56
C GLN A 22 43.21 -24.04 -1.45
N ILE A 23 42.95 -22.78 -1.13
CA ILE A 23 42.47 -21.75 -2.06
C ILE A 23 43.38 -20.52 -1.89
N GLU A 24 43.83 -19.95 -3.01
CA GLU A 24 44.57 -18.68 -3.05
C GLU A 24 43.59 -17.50 -2.89
N SER A 25 43.89 -16.54 -2.00
CA SER A 25 43.03 -15.40 -1.70
C SER A 25 43.45 -14.12 -2.44
N GLY A 26 42.51 -13.45 -3.10
CA GLY A 26 42.68 -12.10 -3.66
C GLY A 26 41.83 -11.06 -2.93
N LEU A 27 42.42 -9.90 -2.60
CA LEU A 27 41.76 -8.78 -1.92
C LEU A 27 41.00 -7.87 -2.91
N TRP A 28 39.86 -7.33 -2.47
CA TRP A 28 39.04 -6.33 -3.19
C TRP A 28 39.23 -4.95 -2.53
N TYR A 29 39.45 -3.87 -3.30
CA TYR A 29 39.76 -2.55 -2.71
C TYR A 29 39.50 -1.35 -3.66
N ASP A 30 39.14 -0.19 -3.10
CA ASP A 30 38.95 1.12 -3.77
C ASP A 30 40.29 1.85 -3.99
N ARG A 31 40.49 2.40 -5.19
CA ARG A 31 41.75 3.03 -5.64
C ARG A 31 41.73 4.56 -5.69
N THR A 32 40.91 5.23 -4.88
CA THR A 32 40.75 6.70 -4.97
C THR A 32 41.45 7.53 -3.88
N HIS A 33 41.85 6.95 -2.75
CA HIS A 33 42.52 7.67 -1.66
C HIS A 33 43.57 6.78 -0.95
N SER A 34 44.36 7.36 -0.03
CA SER A 34 45.26 6.62 0.88
C SER A 34 44.63 6.52 2.27
N GLY A 35 44.78 5.40 2.98
CA GLY A 35 44.16 5.21 4.30
C GLY A 35 44.60 3.98 5.07
N HIS A 36 44.00 3.77 6.24
CA HIS A 36 44.27 2.69 7.18
C HIS A 36 42.94 2.13 7.72
N GLY A 37 42.83 0.81 7.93
CA GLY A 37 41.67 0.15 8.53
C GLY A 37 42.08 -1.04 9.40
N LEU A 38 41.33 -1.32 10.47
CA LEU A 38 41.57 -2.45 11.38
C LEU A 38 40.26 -3.22 11.62
N ASP A 39 40.19 -4.46 11.13
CA ASP A 39 39.08 -5.38 11.43
C ASP A 39 39.48 -6.37 12.53
N LEU A 40 38.86 -6.25 13.71
CA LEU A 40 39.00 -7.24 14.79
C LEU A 40 37.82 -8.22 14.75
N HIS A 41 38.11 -9.52 14.79
CA HIS A 41 37.11 -10.58 14.82
C HIS A 41 37.51 -11.68 15.83
N ARG A 42 36.55 -12.37 16.44
CA ARG A 42 36.82 -13.42 17.45
C ARG A 42 36.23 -14.75 16.99
N ALA A 43 37.00 -15.83 17.10
CA ALA A 43 36.51 -17.20 16.92
C ALA A 43 37.01 -18.09 18.07
N GLY A 44 36.08 -18.59 18.89
CA GLY A 44 36.40 -19.26 20.15
C GLY A 44 37.08 -18.30 21.14
N ASP A 45 38.11 -18.77 21.83
CA ASP A 45 38.95 -17.95 22.72
C ASP A 45 40.07 -17.21 21.97
N THR A 46 40.07 -17.27 20.64
CA THR A 46 41.07 -16.63 19.80
C THR A 46 40.51 -15.33 19.20
N LEU A 47 41.20 -14.22 19.44
CA LEU A 47 40.97 -12.95 18.77
C LEU A 47 41.90 -12.84 17.54
N PHE A 48 41.37 -12.23 16.50
CA PHE A 48 42.00 -12.05 15.20
C PHE A 48 41.97 -10.57 14.88
N GLY A 49 43.00 -10.08 14.19
CA GLY A 49 43.05 -8.70 13.73
C GLY A 49 43.61 -8.58 12.33
N THR A 50 42.93 -7.79 11.50
CA THR A 50 43.33 -7.46 10.13
C THR A 50 43.55 -5.96 10.02
N LEU A 51 44.77 -5.52 10.32
CA LEU A 51 45.22 -4.14 10.06
C LEU A 51 45.69 -4.06 8.61
N TYR A 52 45.04 -3.24 7.79
CA TYR A 52 45.46 -3.00 6.41
C TYR A 52 45.64 -1.51 6.13
N THR A 53 46.57 -1.18 5.25
CA THR A 53 46.81 0.20 4.84
C THR A 53 47.12 0.29 3.35
N TYR A 54 46.67 1.35 2.71
CA TYR A 54 46.67 1.52 1.25
C TYR A 54 47.09 2.94 0.86
N GLU A 55 47.68 3.08 -0.32
CA GLU A 55 47.99 4.35 -0.95
C GLU A 55 47.17 4.48 -2.23
N PHE A 56 46.68 5.70 -2.53
CA PHE A 56 45.85 6.05 -3.69
C PHE A 56 46.27 5.37 -5.02
N THR A 57 47.58 5.23 -5.25
CA THR A 57 48.15 4.70 -6.51
C THR A 57 48.78 3.31 -6.40
N GLY A 58 48.60 2.58 -5.29
CA GLY A 58 49.33 1.33 -5.02
C GLY A 58 48.50 0.20 -4.37
N PRO A 59 48.98 -1.06 -4.43
CA PRO A 59 48.41 -2.16 -3.66
C PRO A 59 48.56 -1.91 -2.15
N PRO A 60 47.73 -2.54 -1.30
CA PRO A 60 47.83 -2.39 0.16
C PRO A 60 49.24 -2.76 0.61
N ARG A 61 49.91 -1.83 1.29
CA ARG A 61 51.33 -1.95 1.66
C ARG A 61 51.51 -2.82 2.90
N TRP A 62 50.55 -2.82 3.80
CA TRP A 62 50.63 -3.51 5.09
C TRP A 62 49.38 -4.35 5.32
N LEU A 63 49.54 -5.55 5.88
CA LEU A 63 48.46 -6.48 6.18
C LEU A 63 48.85 -7.34 7.39
N TRP A 64 48.37 -6.96 8.57
CA TRP A 64 48.40 -7.85 9.72
C TRP A 64 47.35 -8.95 9.51
N ILE A 65 47.73 -10.21 9.76
CA ILE A 65 46.78 -11.30 10.03
C ILE A 65 47.44 -12.15 11.11
N GLN A 66 46.85 -12.21 12.30
CA GLN A 66 47.25 -13.21 13.28
C GLN A 66 46.07 -13.69 14.12
N MET A 67 46.05 -15.00 14.37
CA MET A 67 45.18 -15.67 15.31
C MET A 67 45.89 -15.72 16.66
N ALA A 68 45.32 -15.19 17.73
CA ALA A 68 45.94 -15.27 19.05
C ALA A 68 44.92 -15.29 20.21
N ASP A 69 45.23 -16.06 21.25
CA ASP A 69 44.35 -16.31 22.41
C ASP A 69 44.13 -15.02 23.23
N VAL A 70 42.93 -14.82 23.78
CA VAL A 70 42.49 -13.59 24.47
C VAL A 70 43.29 -13.29 25.76
N ALA A 71 44.04 -14.26 26.29
CA ALA A 71 44.88 -14.10 27.50
C ALA A 71 46.19 -13.30 27.28
N ALA A 72 46.08 -12.09 26.72
CA ALA A 72 47.15 -11.17 26.27
C ALA A 72 47.89 -11.63 24.99
N PRO A 73 47.25 -11.48 23.81
CA PRO A 73 47.86 -11.83 22.53
C PRO A 73 48.88 -10.79 22.05
N SER A 74 50.07 -11.26 21.63
CA SER A 74 51.03 -10.50 20.83
C SER A 74 51.10 -11.05 19.41
N GLY A 75 51.25 -10.17 18.41
CA GLY A 75 51.25 -10.58 17.01
C GLY A 75 52.08 -9.71 16.08
N ASN A 76 52.58 -10.30 15.00
CA ASN A 76 53.54 -9.67 14.09
C ASN A 76 52.85 -8.86 12.99
N LEU A 77 52.92 -7.53 13.08
CA LEU A 77 52.51 -6.65 11.99
C LEU A 77 53.41 -6.93 10.77
N THR A 78 52.80 -7.41 9.70
CA THR A 78 53.49 -7.88 8.52
C THR A 78 53.17 -6.98 7.33
N ARG A 79 54.21 -6.51 6.67
CA ARG A 79 54.14 -5.75 5.43
C ARG A 79 54.12 -6.70 4.24
N TYR A 80 53.25 -6.46 3.27
CA TYR A 80 53.19 -7.27 2.04
C TYR A 80 53.48 -6.38 0.85
N ASN A 81 54.61 -6.63 0.17
CA ASN A 81 55.03 -5.88 -1.00
C ASN A 81 54.81 -6.72 -2.26
N ARG A 82 54.20 -6.13 -3.30
CA ARG A 82 54.08 -6.80 -4.60
C ARG A 82 55.40 -6.70 -5.37
N LEU A 83 55.97 -7.85 -5.72
CA LEU A 83 57.19 -7.96 -6.51
C LEU A 83 56.90 -7.71 -8.01
N PRO A 84 57.92 -7.40 -8.83
CA PRO A 84 57.73 -7.06 -10.25
C PRO A 84 57.12 -8.17 -11.11
N ASP A 85 57.22 -9.44 -10.68
CA ASP A 85 56.59 -10.60 -11.32
C ASP A 85 55.11 -10.78 -10.94
N GLY A 86 54.58 -9.92 -10.07
CA GLY A 86 53.20 -9.95 -9.58
C GLY A 86 53.00 -10.74 -8.29
N SER A 87 54.01 -11.48 -7.80
CA SER A 87 53.94 -12.21 -6.51
C SER A 87 53.95 -11.25 -5.30
N LEU A 88 53.59 -11.74 -4.12
CA LEU A 88 53.61 -10.97 -2.86
C LEU A 88 54.72 -11.48 -1.94
N ALA A 89 55.58 -10.58 -1.48
CA ALA A 89 56.62 -10.85 -0.48
C ALA A 89 56.24 -10.24 0.87
N ALA A 90 56.26 -11.06 1.92
CA ALA A 90 55.93 -10.67 3.29
C ALA A 90 57.19 -10.28 4.08
N THR A 91 57.10 -9.23 4.90
CA THR A 91 58.18 -8.78 5.81
C THR A 91 57.57 -8.39 7.15
N VAL A 92 57.95 -9.07 8.23
CA VAL A 92 57.53 -8.68 9.59
C VAL A 92 58.28 -7.41 9.99
N GLU A 93 57.56 -6.39 10.45
CA GLU A 93 58.13 -5.06 10.73
C GLU A 93 58.01 -4.64 12.20
N THR A 94 56.99 -5.10 12.93
CA THR A 94 56.89 -4.88 14.39
C THR A 94 56.00 -5.93 15.04
N THR A 95 55.96 -5.95 16.38
CA THR A 95 55.02 -6.77 17.15
C THR A 95 54.01 -5.86 17.85
N ILE A 96 52.73 -6.13 17.62
CA ILE A 96 51.57 -5.55 18.31
C ILE A 96 51.35 -6.34 19.61
N ALA A 97 51.00 -5.67 20.70
CA ALA A 97 50.56 -6.30 21.95
C ALA A 97 49.18 -5.80 22.37
N LEU A 98 48.29 -6.72 22.73
CA LEU A 98 46.97 -6.43 23.30
C LEU A 98 46.95 -6.75 24.80
N THR A 99 46.71 -5.72 25.62
CA THR A 99 46.76 -5.79 27.08
C THR A 99 45.40 -5.37 27.66
N PRO A 100 44.72 -6.20 28.47
CA PRO A 100 43.53 -5.76 29.19
C PRO A 100 43.83 -4.61 30.15
N VAL A 101 42.97 -3.60 30.16
CA VAL A 101 43.06 -2.42 31.04
C VAL A 101 41.72 -2.15 31.72
N SER A 102 41.76 -1.48 32.87
CA SER A 102 40.57 -1.03 33.61
C SER A 102 40.07 0.34 33.16
N GLU A 103 40.93 1.14 32.54
CA GLU A 103 40.67 2.49 32.07
C GLU A 103 41.53 2.79 30.83
N CYS A 104 41.05 3.69 29.96
CA CYS A 104 41.78 4.08 28.76
C CYS A 104 42.87 5.13 29.06
N PRO A 105 43.96 5.22 28.27
CA PRO A 105 45.05 6.18 28.50
C PRO A 105 44.66 7.66 28.38
N ASP A 106 43.46 7.96 27.87
CA ASP A 106 42.84 9.29 27.83
C ASP A 106 42.24 9.73 29.19
N GLY A 107 42.19 8.83 30.17
CA GLY A 107 41.61 9.07 31.49
C GLY A 107 40.08 9.11 31.51
N ILE A 108 39.41 8.71 30.43
CA ILE A 108 37.95 8.73 30.32
C ILE A 108 37.39 7.37 30.71
N ALA A 109 36.67 7.33 31.84
CA ALA A 109 35.92 6.15 32.26
C ALA A 109 34.80 5.83 31.25
N ARG A 110 34.67 4.54 30.89
CA ARG A 110 33.65 4.02 29.96
C ARG A 110 32.63 3.21 30.76
N ASP A 111 31.72 3.91 31.44
CA ASP A 111 30.74 3.28 32.32
C ASP A 111 29.83 2.31 31.55
N GLY A 112 29.81 1.04 31.98
CA GLY A 112 29.10 -0.06 31.31
C GLY A 112 30.01 -1.01 30.53
N ALA A 113 31.26 -0.61 30.23
CA ALA A 113 32.24 -1.45 29.55
C ALA A 113 32.56 -2.71 30.36
N ARG A 114 32.43 -3.88 29.74
CA ARG A 114 32.71 -5.18 30.40
C ARG A 114 34.18 -5.55 30.43
N ALA A 115 34.96 -5.00 29.49
CA ALA A 115 36.40 -5.10 29.42
C ALA A 115 36.90 -3.95 28.54
N LEU A 116 38.11 -3.45 28.81
CA LEU A 116 38.82 -2.56 27.90
C LEU A 116 40.15 -3.22 27.52
N LEU A 117 40.59 -3.04 26.28
CA LEU A 117 41.85 -3.55 25.76
C LEU A 117 42.70 -2.39 25.24
N ARG A 118 43.92 -2.27 25.74
CA ARG A 118 44.96 -1.39 25.23
C ARG A 118 45.76 -2.12 24.16
N MET A 119 45.96 -1.50 23.01
CA MET A 119 46.77 -1.99 21.90
C MET A 119 48.01 -1.11 21.76
N ASP A 120 49.19 -1.68 22.03
CA ASP A 120 50.49 -1.00 21.87
C ASP A 120 51.21 -1.53 20.62
N PHE A 121 51.71 -0.62 19.78
CA PHE A 121 52.53 -0.97 18.62
C PHE A 121 53.45 0.19 18.19
N ALA A 122 54.45 -0.10 17.36
CA ALA A 122 55.36 0.92 16.83
C ALA A 122 55.40 0.88 15.29
N LEU A 123 54.93 1.94 14.64
CA LEU A 123 54.89 2.07 13.19
C LEU A 123 55.93 3.11 12.74
N GLU A 124 56.83 2.74 11.84
CA GLU A 124 57.93 3.61 11.33
C GLU A 124 58.73 4.30 12.45
N GLY A 125 58.95 3.60 13.56
CA GLY A 125 59.68 4.10 14.73
C GLY A 125 58.87 5.00 15.68
N ARG A 126 57.58 5.25 15.41
CA ARG A 126 56.67 5.98 16.31
C ARG A 126 55.82 5.00 17.12
N ALA A 127 55.83 5.15 18.44
CA ALA A 127 54.95 4.39 19.32
C ALA A 127 53.50 4.92 19.23
N LEU A 128 52.54 4.01 19.13
CA LEU A 128 51.11 4.26 19.04
C LEU A 128 50.38 3.39 20.08
N VAL A 129 49.34 3.95 20.68
CA VAL A 129 48.53 3.30 21.71
C VAL A 129 47.05 3.55 21.42
N TRP A 130 46.26 2.49 21.27
CA TRP A 130 44.81 2.55 21.12
C TRP A 130 44.12 1.90 22.33
N CYS A 131 42.89 2.31 22.61
CA CYS A 131 42.03 1.69 23.63
C CYS A 131 40.72 1.23 22.98
N MET A 132 40.25 0.03 23.33
CA MET A 132 39.19 -0.66 22.60
C MET A 132 38.21 -1.31 23.59
N GLU A 133 36.92 -1.19 23.32
CA GLU A 133 35.86 -1.87 24.07
C GLU A 133 35.25 -2.99 23.21
N PRO A 134 35.38 -4.28 23.58
CA PRO A 134 34.79 -5.38 22.84
C PRO A 134 33.33 -5.60 23.26
N LEU A 135 32.40 -5.44 22.32
CA LEU A 135 30.98 -5.75 22.50
C LEU A 135 30.78 -7.24 22.82
N LEU A 136 30.26 -7.54 24.02
CA LEU A 136 29.90 -8.89 24.46
C LEU A 136 28.38 -8.99 24.71
N PRO A 137 27.69 -10.04 24.24
CA PRO A 137 26.23 -10.12 24.32
C PRO A 137 25.69 -10.29 25.76
N GLN A 138 24.51 -9.70 26.00
CA GLN A 138 23.72 -9.84 27.22
C GLN A 138 22.24 -10.08 26.91
N ALA A 139 21.50 -10.54 27.94
CA ALA A 139 20.11 -10.98 27.85
C ALA A 139 19.13 -9.82 27.51
N PRO A 140 17.97 -10.13 26.89
CA PRO A 140 17.08 -9.12 26.30
C PRO A 140 16.34 -8.26 27.34
N VAL A 141 16.12 -6.98 26.98
CA VAL A 141 15.35 -5.98 27.74
C VAL A 141 14.17 -5.50 26.88
N ALA A 142 13.04 -5.16 27.51
CA ALA A 142 11.82 -4.74 26.81
C ALA A 142 11.95 -3.38 26.11
N ALA A 143 11.25 -3.22 24.98
CA ALA A 143 11.44 -2.13 24.01
C ALA A 143 10.92 -0.73 24.41
N SER A 144 10.68 -0.45 25.70
CA SER A 144 10.14 0.83 26.18
C SER A 144 11.22 1.79 26.71
N ALA A 145 12.43 1.75 26.16
CA ALA A 145 13.62 2.42 26.72
C ALA A 145 14.54 3.12 25.69
N LEU A 146 14.08 3.38 24.45
CA LEU A 146 14.87 4.09 23.44
C LEU A 146 14.42 5.56 23.31
N SER A 147 15.09 6.44 24.07
CA SER A 147 15.02 7.90 23.93
C SER A 147 16.42 8.51 23.94
N GLY A 148 16.90 8.98 22.78
CA GLY A 148 18.23 9.62 22.59
C GLY A 148 19.41 8.62 22.46
N ALA A 149 20.53 8.95 21.79
CA ALA A 149 20.91 10.23 21.19
C ALA A 149 21.86 10.12 19.97
N TRP A 150 21.66 11.07 19.05
CA TRP A 150 22.56 11.45 17.94
C TRP A 150 23.87 12.10 18.47
N TYR A 151 24.82 12.34 17.57
CA TYR A 151 25.94 13.30 17.60
C TYR A 151 26.40 13.34 16.13
N ASN A 152 26.18 14.45 15.41
CA ASN A 152 27.09 15.53 14.93
C ASN A 152 28.50 15.69 15.49
N PRO A 153 29.46 16.20 14.67
CA PRO A 153 29.66 17.67 14.68
C PRO A 153 29.12 18.64 13.55
N ASP A 154 29.55 18.62 12.26
CA ASP A 154 29.07 19.50 11.13
C ASP A 154 27.92 18.95 10.21
N GLU A 155 28.15 18.18 9.10
CA GLU A 155 27.07 17.58 8.24
C GLU A 155 26.83 16.01 8.27
N PRO A 156 25.69 15.50 8.83
CA PRO A 156 25.46 14.07 9.18
C PRO A 156 24.70 13.18 8.14
N GLY A 157 24.87 11.84 8.20
CA GLY A 157 24.36 10.86 7.19
C GLY A 157 24.16 9.39 7.64
N TRP A 158 24.16 8.41 6.70
CA TRP A 158 24.07 6.94 6.98
C TRP A 158 24.59 6.01 5.85
N GLY A 159 24.81 4.72 6.16
CA GLY A 159 25.39 3.66 5.30
C GLY A 159 25.10 2.21 5.76
N LEU A 160 25.68 1.18 5.12
CA LEU A 160 25.41 -0.26 5.37
C LEU A 160 26.61 -1.18 5.07
N PHE A 161 26.86 -2.18 5.94
CA PHE A 161 27.97 -3.15 5.91
C PHE A 161 27.50 -4.62 5.86
N VAL A 162 28.37 -5.58 5.50
CA VAL A 162 28.03 -7.04 5.46
C VAL A 162 29.19 -7.90 5.96
N HIS A 163 28.89 -8.91 6.77
CA HIS A 163 29.85 -9.87 7.35
C HIS A 163 29.47 -11.32 7.00
N ALA A 164 30.46 -12.23 6.89
CA ALA A 164 30.24 -13.66 6.74
C ALA A 164 31.34 -14.51 7.43
N TRP A 165 31.00 -15.70 7.95
CA TRP A 165 31.97 -16.63 8.55
C TRP A 165 31.53 -18.10 8.42
N ARG A 166 32.42 -19.07 8.67
CA ARG A 166 32.13 -20.51 8.63
C ARG A 166 32.48 -21.20 9.95
N SER A 167 31.59 -22.06 10.44
CA SER A 167 31.79 -22.85 11.67
C SER A 167 32.66 -24.10 11.44
N ALA A 168 33.16 -24.68 12.54
CA ALA A 168 34.01 -25.89 12.53
C ALA A 168 33.31 -27.14 11.95
N ASN A 169 31.98 -27.15 11.90
CA ASN A 169 31.13 -28.17 11.26
C ASN A 169 30.65 -27.77 9.85
N GLY A 170 31.30 -26.78 9.22
CA GLY A 170 31.15 -26.44 7.79
C GLY A 170 29.99 -25.51 7.45
N THR A 171 29.24 -25.03 8.45
CA THR A 171 28.02 -24.23 8.35
C THR A 171 28.40 -22.74 8.17
N GLU A 172 28.04 -22.12 7.03
CA GLU A 172 28.40 -20.74 6.64
C GLU A 172 27.30 -19.73 6.98
N PHE A 173 27.64 -18.68 7.72
CA PHE A 173 26.76 -17.64 8.21
C PHE A 173 27.07 -16.28 7.57
N SER A 174 26.08 -15.39 7.48
CA SER A 174 26.29 -13.97 7.18
C SER A 174 25.23 -13.08 7.84
N TYR A 175 25.56 -11.80 8.09
CA TYR A 175 24.64 -10.76 8.56
C TYR A 175 25.06 -9.37 8.04
N ARG A 176 24.13 -8.39 8.05
CA ARG A 176 24.33 -7.04 7.50
C ARG A 176 24.09 -5.97 8.56
N THR A 177 24.81 -4.85 8.50
CA THR A 177 24.87 -3.81 9.55
C THR A 177 24.62 -2.38 9.01
N ILE A 178 23.47 -1.74 9.26
CA ILE A 178 23.15 -0.36 8.78
C ILE A 178 23.65 0.69 9.78
N TYR A 179 24.62 1.55 9.42
CA TYR A 179 25.16 2.59 10.31
C TYR A 179 24.74 4.03 9.97
N PHE A 180 24.30 4.80 10.96
CA PHE A 180 24.12 6.25 10.85
C PHE A 180 25.39 6.96 11.30
N HIS A 181 25.81 8.02 10.62
CA HIS A 181 27.04 8.76 10.91
C HIS A 181 26.79 10.26 10.98
N ASP A 182 27.86 10.95 11.32
CA ASP A 182 27.86 12.36 11.61
C ASP A 182 28.88 13.12 10.76
N ALA A 183 29.35 14.23 11.26
CA ALA A 183 29.17 15.49 10.63
C ALA A 183 30.52 16.24 10.57
N GLU A 184 31.41 15.95 11.52
CA GLU A 184 32.87 15.89 11.30
C GLU A 184 33.36 14.43 11.09
N GLY A 185 32.43 13.49 10.85
CA GLY A 185 32.70 12.17 10.25
C GLY A 185 32.57 10.95 11.17
N ASP A 186 32.08 11.07 12.39
CA ASP A 186 31.97 9.93 13.33
C ASP A 186 30.74 9.06 13.05
N PRO A 187 30.86 7.72 12.93
CA PRO A 187 29.72 6.81 12.85
C PRO A 187 29.06 6.62 14.21
N ARG A 188 27.75 6.83 14.29
CA ARG A 188 26.93 6.69 15.51
C ARG A 188 26.45 5.27 15.75
N TRP A 189 25.49 4.75 14.97
CA TRP A 189 24.80 3.49 15.32
C TRP A 189 24.63 2.55 14.14
N ALA A 190 25.19 1.34 14.27
CA ALA A 190 25.25 0.28 13.28
C ALA A 190 24.30 -0.90 13.64
N PHE A 191 23.21 -1.11 12.90
CA PHE A 191 22.20 -2.15 13.14
C PHE A 191 22.47 -3.45 12.39
N ALA A 192 22.97 -4.45 13.10
CA ALA A 192 23.14 -5.83 12.62
C ALA A 192 22.02 -6.77 13.09
N GLN A 193 21.56 -7.69 12.23
CA GLN A 193 20.94 -9.00 12.55
C GLN A 193 20.66 -9.79 11.25
N ASP A 194 20.68 -11.13 11.17
CA ASP A 194 21.41 -12.17 11.94
C ASP A 194 21.46 -13.46 11.04
N PRO A 195 21.80 -14.70 11.46
CA PRO A 195 22.55 -15.61 10.61
C PRO A 195 21.67 -16.52 9.75
N ILE A 196 22.07 -16.79 8.50
CA ILE A 196 21.54 -17.94 7.74
C ILE A 196 22.60 -19.05 7.68
N THR A 197 22.49 -20.02 8.60
CA THR A 197 22.44 -21.46 8.29
C THR A 197 22.10 -22.29 9.53
N GLY A 198 21.19 -23.27 9.41
CA GLY A 198 21.04 -24.33 10.42
C GLY A 198 20.02 -24.10 11.54
N LEU A 199 18.77 -23.76 11.19
CA LEU A 199 17.61 -24.04 12.07
C LEU A 199 16.79 -25.19 11.50
N THR A 200 16.33 -26.07 12.38
CA THR A 200 15.40 -27.16 12.06
C THR A 200 13.97 -26.71 12.32
N GLN A 201 13.14 -26.75 11.28
CA GLN A 201 11.68 -26.69 11.27
C GLN A 201 11.00 -25.43 11.88
N GLN A 202 10.20 -24.74 11.06
CA GLN A 202 9.52 -23.46 11.30
C GLN A 202 10.46 -22.24 11.35
N GLN A 203 10.35 -21.37 10.33
CA GLN A 203 10.53 -19.90 10.31
C GLN A 203 10.82 -19.43 8.86
N LEU A 204 9.77 -19.09 8.09
CA LEU A 204 9.84 -18.66 6.67
C LEU A 204 10.28 -17.19 6.51
N TYR A 205 11.10 -16.83 5.53
CA TYR A 205 11.44 -15.43 5.23
C TYR A 205 10.78 -14.94 3.93
N TYR A 206 10.34 -13.67 3.92
CA TYR A 206 9.88 -12.96 2.72
C TYR A 206 11.03 -12.71 1.74
N THR A 207 10.72 -12.68 0.45
CA THR A 207 11.67 -12.40 -0.65
C THR A 207 11.38 -11.01 -1.23
N PRO A 208 12.39 -10.14 -1.43
CA PRO A 208 12.23 -8.97 -2.30
C PRO A 208 12.32 -9.41 -3.78
N TYR A 209 11.57 -8.72 -4.64
CA TYR A 209 11.55 -8.92 -6.08
C TYR A 209 12.77 -8.22 -6.72
N THR A 210 13.52 -8.91 -7.59
CA THR A 210 14.59 -8.31 -8.40
C THR A 210 14.61 -8.92 -9.79
N GLU A 211 14.28 -8.13 -10.81
CA GLU A 211 14.38 -8.52 -12.22
C GLU A 211 15.77 -8.16 -12.77
N CYS A 212 16.41 -9.07 -13.50
CA CYS A 212 17.66 -8.79 -14.21
C CYS A 212 17.41 -8.70 -15.72
N PHE A 213 17.36 -7.47 -16.25
CA PHE A 213 17.08 -7.22 -17.67
C PHE A 213 18.30 -7.39 -18.61
N THR A 214 19.49 -7.64 -18.08
CA THR A 214 20.76 -7.67 -18.86
C THR A 214 21.69 -8.83 -18.53
N CYS A 215 21.24 -9.80 -17.73
CA CYS A 215 22.02 -10.99 -17.40
C CYS A 215 22.18 -11.88 -18.65
N SER A 216 23.41 -12.25 -19.01
CA SER A 216 23.64 -13.26 -20.05
C SER A 216 22.96 -14.59 -19.68
N PRO A 217 22.46 -15.37 -20.66
CA PRO A 217 21.81 -16.64 -20.38
C PRO A 217 22.76 -17.55 -19.60
N SER A 218 22.29 -18.04 -18.45
CA SER A 218 23.07 -18.94 -17.60
C SER A 218 23.36 -20.24 -18.35
N PRO A 219 24.57 -20.81 -18.24
CA PRO A 219 24.90 -22.07 -18.91
C PRO A 219 23.94 -23.18 -18.42
N PRO A 220 23.47 -24.07 -19.33
CA PRO A 220 22.43 -25.04 -19.00
C PRO A 220 22.91 -26.03 -17.93
N LEU A 221 22.12 -26.15 -16.85
CA LEU A 221 22.44 -27.04 -15.74
C LEU A 221 22.08 -28.48 -16.13
N THR A 222 23.11 -29.30 -16.35
CA THR A 222 22.98 -30.67 -16.83
C THR A 222 23.26 -31.65 -15.69
N ILE A 223 22.27 -32.50 -15.38
CA ILE A 223 22.26 -33.41 -14.23
C ILE A 223 22.11 -34.86 -14.75
N PRO A 224 23.13 -35.72 -14.60
CA PRO A 224 23.02 -37.13 -14.95
C PRO A 224 22.23 -37.90 -13.88
N ILE A 225 21.23 -38.65 -14.30
CA ILE A 225 20.31 -39.43 -13.46
C ILE A 225 20.21 -40.86 -14.03
N GLY A 226 21.16 -41.73 -13.66
CA GLY A 226 21.04 -43.19 -13.83
C GLY A 226 20.79 -43.71 -15.26
N GLY A 227 21.51 -43.19 -16.25
CA GLY A 227 21.32 -43.52 -17.68
C GLY A 227 20.44 -42.52 -18.45
N ALA A 228 19.96 -41.49 -17.76
CA ALA A 228 19.32 -40.33 -18.36
C ALA A 228 20.11 -39.05 -18.02
N THR A 229 19.93 -38.02 -18.84
CA THR A 229 20.51 -36.69 -18.66
C THR A 229 19.39 -35.67 -18.66
N LEU A 230 19.21 -34.95 -17.54
CA LEU A 230 18.26 -33.85 -17.42
C LEU A 230 18.99 -32.53 -17.59
N THR A 231 18.58 -31.72 -18.56
CA THR A 231 19.15 -30.40 -18.84
C THR A 231 18.10 -29.33 -18.54
N LEU A 232 18.48 -28.34 -17.74
CA LEU A 232 17.68 -27.16 -17.40
C LEU A 232 18.28 -25.93 -18.09
N THR A 233 17.49 -25.25 -18.91
CA THR A 233 17.93 -24.05 -19.64
C THR A 233 17.04 -22.87 -19.28
N SER A 234 17.65 -21.77 -18.83
CA SER A 234 16.97 -20.48 -18.71
C SER A 234 16.57 -19.99 -20.10
N PRO A 235 15.38 -19.43 -20.30
CA PRO A 235 15.05 -18.76 -21.56
C PRO A 235 16.00 -17.60 -21.82
N ASP A 236 16.21 -17.28 -23.10
CA ASP A 236 16.94 -16.10 -23.54
C ASP A 236 16.13 -14.83 -23.17
N PRO A 237 16.69 -13.90 -22.36
CA PRO A 237 15.99 -12.68 -21.97
C PRO A 237 15.54 -11.80 -23.14
N ALA A 238 16.15 -11.96 -24.32
CA ALA A 238 15.79 -11.17 -25.51
C ALA A 238 14.56 -11.69 -26.26
N ALA A 239 14.03 -12.87 -25.93
CA ALA A 239 13.10 -13.61 -26.79
C ALA A 239 11.65 -13.75 -26.28
N ASN A 240 11.36 -13.52 -24.98
CA ASN A 240 10.00 -13.66 -24.44
C ASN A 240 9.78 -12.81 -23.18
N TYR A 241 8.58 -12.21 -23.07
CA TYR A 241 8.19 -11.33 -21.96
C TYR A 241 7.61 -12.05 -20.73
N ASP A 242 7.45 -13.39 -20.78
CA ASP A 242 7.01 -14.23 -19.65
C ASP A 242 8.21 -14.68 -18.79
N LEU A 243 8.71 -13.82 -17.91
CA LEU A 243 9.98 -13.99 -17.16
C LEU A 243 10.02 -15.10 -16.08
N ASN A 244 9.03 -16.01 -16.01
CA ASN A 244 8.93 -17.06 -14.98
C ASN A 244 8.77 -18.47 -15.56
N ARG A 245 9.60 -18.87 -16.54
CA ARG A 245 9.58 -20.22 -17.13
C ARG A 245 10.98 -20.81 -17.29
N ILE A 246 11.09 -22.13 -17.26
CA ILE A 246 12.31 -22.89 -17.57
C ILE A 246 12.02 -23.97 -18.61
N ASN A 247 12.98 -24.19 -19.51
CA ASN A 247 12.94 -25.32 -20.43
C ASN A 247 13.63 -26.54 -19.79
N LEU A 248 12.85 -27.60 -19.62
CA LEU A 248 13.30 -28.93 -19.18
C LEU A 248 13.49 -29.82 -20.41
N SER A 249 14.70 -30.33 -20.62
CA SER A 249 15.01 -31.31 -21.66
C SER A 249 15.54 -32.58 -21.00
N LEU A 250 14.87 -33.71 -21.17
CA LEU A 250 15.27 -35.02 -20.62
C LEU A 250 15.65 -35.96 -21.76
N SER A 251 16.94 -36.30 -21.86
CA SER A 251 17.45 -37.31 -22.79
C SER A 251 17.74 -38.62 -22.03
N ILE A 252 17.59 -39.75 -22.70
CA ILE A 252 17.96 -41.08 -22.21
C ILE A 252 18.87 -41.69 -23.27
N ASP A 253 19.96 -42.37 -22.87
CA ASP A 253 21.05 -42.76 -23.79
C ASP A 253 20.57 -43.49 -25.06
N GLY A 254 20.53 -42.77 -26.18
CA GLY A 254 20.13 -43.26 -27.51
C GLY A 254 18.80 -42.71 -28.05
N ASP A 255 17.95 -42.11 -27.21
CA ASP A 255 16.65 -41.56 -27.58
C ASP A 255 16.67 -40.02 -27.76
N PRO A 256 15.81 -39.45 -28.63
CA PRO A 256 15.65 -38.01 -28.75
C PRO A 256 15.08 -37.39 -27.47
N PRO A 257 15.50 -36.17 -27.08
CA PRO A 257 15.10 -35.57 -25.81
C PRO A 257 13.61 -35.25 -25.73
N PHE A 258 13.03 -35.45 -24.54
CA PHE A 258 11.68 -35.02 -24.20
C PHE A 258 11.71 -33.62 -23.58
N GLU A 259 11.04 -32.66 -24.23
CA GLU A 259 11.12 -31.24 -23.87
C GLU A 259 9.79 -30.65 -23.36
N ARG A 260 9.89 -29.81 -22.32
CA ARG A 260 8.75 -29.13 -21.68
C ARG A 260 9.13 -27.75 -21.13
N ASP A 261 8.39 -26.74 -21.59
CA ASP A 261 8.32 -25.41 -20.96
C ASP A 261 7.46 -25.43 -19.70
N VAL A 262 8.06 -25.19 -18.53
CA VAL A 262 7.38 -25.23 -17.22
C VAL A 262 7.50 -23.89 -16.53
N ALA A 263 6.37 -23.39 -16.01
CA ALA A 263 6.35 -22.16 -15.23
C ALA A 263 6.94 -22.38 -13.83
N LEU A 264 7.78 -21.45 -13.37
CA LEU A 264 8.30 -21.42 -12.01
C LEU A 264 7.22 -20.88 -11.06
N ALA A 265 6.68 -21.76 -10.22
CA ALA A 265 5.86 -21.34 -9.08
C ALA A 265 6.77 -20.92 -7.92
N LEU A 266 6.55 -19.72 -7.38
CA LEU A 266 7.27 -19.23 -6.19
C LEU A 266 6.94 -20.11 -4.98
N LEU A 267 7.96 -20.78 -4.43
CA LEU A 267 7.89 -21.52 -3.17
C LEU A 267 8.27 -20.64 -1.96
N SER A 268 7.83 -19.38 -1.99
CA SER A 268 7.83 -18.45 -0.85
C SER A 268 6.38 -18.09 -0.48
N ASP A 269 5.64 -19.11 -0.05
CA ASP A 269 4.42 -18.91 0.74
C ASP A 269 4.79 -18.03 1.94
N PRO A 270 4.15 -16.87 2.17
CA PRO A 270 4.44 -16.04 3.33
C PRO A 270 4.20 -16.85 4.61
N ARG A 271 4.91 -16.50 5.70
CA ARG A 271 4.86 -17.26 6.96
C ARG A 271 3.40 -17.28 7.48
N VAL A 272 2.66 -18.37 7.24
CA VAL A 272 1.32 -18.61 7.79
C VAL A 272 1.45 -18.90 9.28
N VAL A 273 1.83 -17.87 10.04
CA VAL A 273 1.55 -17.77 11.47
C VAL A 273 0.04 -17.52 11.52
N ALA A 274 -0.72 -18.59 11.74
CA ALA A 274 -2.17 -18.53 11.77
C ALA A 274 -2.65 -17.63 12.92
N THR A 275 -2.82 -16.35 12.62
CA THR A 275 -3.49 -15.41 13.52
C THR A 275 -4.99 -15.66 13.40
N ALA A 276 -5.69 -15.71 14.53
CA ALA A 276 -7.13 -15.97 14.54
C ALA A 276 -7.89 -14.80 15.18
N ALA A 277 -8.99 -14.41 14.56
CA ALA A 277 -9.97 -13.48 15.11
C ALA A 277 -11.29 -14.22 15.39
N ALA A 278 -11.73 -14.22 16.64
CA ALA A 278 -12.93 -14.96 17.08
C ALA A 278 -14.20 -14.12 16.93
N THR A 279 -14.59 -13.82 15.69
CA THR A 279 -15.79 -13.01 15.38
C THR A 279 -17.08 -13.70 15.85
N ARG A 280 -18.18 -12.94 15.98
CA ARG A 280 -19.51 -13.48 16.36
C ARG A 280 -20.01 -14.57 15.41
N GLN A 281 -19.63 -14.49 14.14
CA GLN A 281 -19.96 -15.48 13.10
C GLN A 281 -18.99 -16.68 13.07
N GLY A 282 -18.08 -16.78 14.04
CA GLY A 282 -17.07 -17.84 14.14
C GLY A 282 -15.66 -17.35 13.81
N PRO A 283 -14.64 -18.22 14.00
CA PRO A 283 -13.26 -17.84 13.79
C PRO A 283 -12.96 -17.47 12.33
N VAL A 284 -11.98 -16.58 12.16
CA VAL A 284 -11.36 -16.19 10.88
C VAL A 284 -9.85 -16.30 11.04
N SER A 285 -9.21 -17.05 10.15
CA SER A 285 -7.75 -17.12 10.02
C SER A 285 -7.23 -15.92 9.23
N GLY A 286 -6.10 -15.35 9.65
CA GLY A 286 -5.39 -14.29 8.96
C GLY A 286 -3.92 -14.64 8.74
N VAL A 287 -3.25 -13.82 7.93
CA VAL A 287 -1.84 -13.97 7.51
C VAL A 287 -1.04 -12.72 7.86
N GLU A 288 0.22 -12.89 8.27
CA GLU A 288 1.14 -11.78 8.47
C GLU A 288 1.63 -11.26 7.10
N VAL A 289 1.35 -9.98 6.81
CA VAL A 289 1.63 -9.35 5.50
C VAL A 289 2.83 -8.41 5.53
N ALA A 290 3.16 -7.90 6.70
CA ALA A 290 4.38 -7.14 7.00
C ALA A 290 4.73 -7.40 8.49
N PRO A 291 5.96 -7.12 8.96
CA PRO A 291 6.35 -7.38 10.35
C PRO A 291 5.39 -6.74 11.35
N GLY A 292 4.68 -7.57 12.11
CA GLY A 292 3.67 -7.10 13.07
C GLY A 292 2.36 -6.60 12.45
N ILE A 293 2.09 -6.81 11.15
CA ILE A 293 0.82 -6.47 10.51
C ILE A 293 0.11 -7.74 10.03
N SER A 294 -1.11 -7.98 10.52
CA SER A 294 -1.94 -9.13 10.11
C SER A 294 -3.09 -8.68 9.20
N SER A 295 -3.31 -9.40 8.10
CA SER A 295 -4.45 -9.24 7.21
C SER A 295 -5.42 -10.41 7.35
N PHE A 296 -6.72 -10.11 7.44
CA PHE A 296 -7.83 -11.06 7.47
C PHE A 296 -8.80 -10.70 6.37
N ARG A 297 -9.03 -11.61 5.43
CA ARG A 297 -9.62 -11.32 4.12
C ARG A 297 -10.92 -12.09 3.94
N LYS A 298 -11.71 -11.68 2.93
CA LYS A 298 -12.94 -12.40 2.52
C LYS A 298 -13.99 -12.58 3.63
N ILE A 299 -14.04 -11.71 4.63
CA ILE A 299 -14.93 -11.89 5.79
C ILE A 299 -16.36 -11.49 5.37
N PRO A 300 -17.35 -12.40 5.36
CA PRO A 300 -18.71 -12.06 4.99
C PRO A 300 -19.38 -11.19 6.07
N PHE A 301 -19.83 -9.99 5.68
CA PHE A 301 -20.59 -9.10 6.57
C PHE A 301 -22.11 -9.22 6.38
N ALA A 302 -22.54 -9.97 5.35
CA ALA A 302 -23.91 -10.32 5.02
C ALA A 302 -23.96 -11.72 4.36
N GLN A 303 -25.17 -12.27 4.16
CA GLN A 303 -25.37 -13.44 3.30
C GLN A 303 -25.13 -13.09 1.82
N PRO A 304 -24.73 -14.06 0.97
CA PRO A 304 -24.62 -13.87 -0.46
C PRO A 304 -25.95 -13.39 -1.08
N PRO A 305 -25.99 -12.24 -1.77
CA PRO A 305 -27.21 -11.68 -2.37
C PRO A 305 -27.59 -12.37 -3.70
N VAL A 306 -27.56 -13.70 -3.72
CA VAL A 306 -27.84 -14.56 -4.88
C VAL A 306 -29.29 -15.05 -4.89
N ASP A 307 -29.75 -15.59 -6.02
CA ASP A 307 -31.09 -16.18 -6.18
C ASP A 307 -32.20 -15.23 -5.67
N GLN A 308 -32.98 -15.66 -4.66
CA GLN A 308 -34.07 -14.86 -4.07
C GLN A 308 -33.57 -13.70 -3.18
N LEU A 309 -32.28 -13.69 -2.81
CA LEU A 309 -31.64 -12.56 -2.13
C LEU A 309 -31.13 -11.50 -3.11
N ARG A 310 -31.13 -11.76 -4.43
CA ARG A 310 -30.89 -10.72 -5.44
C ARG A 310 -31.96 -9.64 -5.31
N TRP A 311 -31.49 -8.40 -5.18
CA TRP A 311 -32.28 -7.21 -4.86
C TRP A 311 -33.08 -7.28 -3.55
N ARG A 312 -32.56 -7.97 -2.53
CA ARG A 312 -32.98 -7.81 -1.14
C ARG A 312 -32.00 -6.90 -0.39
N ALA A 313 -32.48 -6.28 0.70
CA ALA A 313 -31.60 -5.74 1.74
C ALA A 313 -30.68 -6.85 2.27
N PRO A 314 -29.40 -6.56 2.57
CA PRO A 314 -28.43 -7.57 3.00
C PRO A 314 -28.90 -8.26 4.29
N GLN A 315 -28.85 -9.59 4.30
CA GLN A 315 -29.26 -10.38 5.47
C GLN A 315 -28.06 -10.68 6.38
N PRO A 316 -28.25 -10.85 7.71
CA PRO A 316 -27.17 -11.13 8.64
C PRO A 316 -26.34 -12.36 8.24
N PRO A 317 -24.99 -12.29 8.28
CA PRO A 317 -24.11 -13.35 7.81
C PRO A 317 -24.23 -14.61 8.67
N GLU A 318 -24.06 -15.77 8.05
CA GLU A 318 -24.19 -17.07 8.71
C GLU A 318 -23.17 -17.28 9.84
N ILE A 319 -23.62 -17.95 10.91
CA ILE A 319 -22.75 -18.40 11.99
C ILE A 319 -22.09 -19.72 11.59
N ARG A 320 -20.76 -19.75 11.61
CA ARG A 320 -19.95 -20.91 11.24
C ARG A 320 -19.25 -21.49 12.46
N SER A 321 -19.25 -22.81 12.60
CA SER A 321 -18.42 -23.51 13.60
C SER A 321 -16.96 -23.68 13.16
N GLN A 322 -16.71 -23.70 11.85
CA GLN A 322 -15.37 -23.83 11.27
C GLN A 322 -14.75 -22.45 11.02
N ALA A 323 -13.41 -22.40 11.13
CA ALA A 323 -12.65 -21.20 10.80
C ALA A 323 -12.77 -20.87 9.31
N LEU A 324 -13.08 -19.61 9.01
CA LEU A 324 -12.97 -19.08 7.65
C LEU A 324 -11.49 -18.91 7.31
N ASP A 325 -11.08 -19.39 6.15
CA ASP A 325 -9.78 -19.05 5.58
C ASP A 325 -9.82 -17.61 5.04
N GLY A 326 -9.32 -16.67 5.84
CA GLY A 326 -9.12 -15.27 5.46
C GLY A 326 -7.68 -14.96 5.07
N THR A 327 -6.89 -15.95 4.64
CA THR A 327 -5.54 -15.71 4.09
C THR A 327 -5.60 -15.27 2.61
N VAL A 328 -6.67 -15.61 1.90
CA VAL A 328 -6.92 -15.28 0.48
C VAL A 328 -8.03 -14.25 0.31
N PHE A 329 -7.93 -13.43 -0.74
CA PHE A 329 -8.97 -12.45 -1.08
C PHE A 329 -10.21 -13.09 -1.70
N GLY A 330 -11.35 -12.45 -1.51
CA GLY A 330 -12.60 -12.79 -2.18
C GLY A 330 -12.70 -12.28 -3.62
N PRO A 331 -13.79 -12.61 -4.32
CA PRO A 331 -14.16 -11.92 -5.55
C PRO A 331 -14.62 -10.50 -5.27
N GLY A 332 -14.49 -9.61 -6.26
CA GLY A 332 -15.23 -8.35 -6.27
C GLY A 332 -16.69 -8.54 -6.70
N CYS A 333 -17.52 -7.52 -6.51
CA CYS A 333 -18.88 -7.56 -7.03
C CYS A 333 -18.91 -7.51 -8.56
N PRO A 334 -19.95 -8.06 -9.22
CA PRO A 334 -20.03 -8.10 -10.66
C PRO A 334 -20.13 -6.67 -11.22
N GLN A 335 -19.30 -6.37 -12.23
CA GLN A 335 -19.13 -5.05 -12.83
C GLN A 335 -18.53 -5.16 -14.24
N PRO A 336 -18.60 -4.10 -15.08
CA PRO A 336 -17.94 -4.10 -16.39
C PRO A 336 -16.44 -4.39 -16.31
N PRO A 337 -15.79 -4.76 -17.42
CA PRO A 337 -14.34 -4.67 -17.53
C PRO A 337 -13.89 -3.25 -17.15
N GLY A 338 -12.81 -3.15 -16.36
CA GLY A 338 -12.36 -1.89 -15.78
C GLY A 338 -12.08 -0.84 -16.85
N ALA A 339 -12.51 0.39 -16.60
CA ALA A 339 -12.28 1.56 -17.45
C ALA A 339 -11.77 2.75 -16.64
N GLY A 340 -10.84 3.54 -17.20
CA GLY A 340 -10.26 4.75 -16.60
C GLY A 340 -8.84 4.55 -16.08
N PHE A 341 -8.28 5.55 -15.39
CA PHE A 341 -6.90 5.47 -14.86
C PHE A 341 -6.74 4.33 -13.82
N PHE A 342 -7.75 4.13 -12.97
CA PHE A 342 -7.82 3.05 -11.98
C PHE A 342 -8.30 1.72 -12.60
N ASN A 343 -7.69 1.30 -13.71
CA ASN A 343 -8.18 0.30 -14.68
C ASN A 343 -8.27 -1.17 -14.19
N GLY A 344 -8.28 -1.41 -12.88
CA GLY A 344 -8.28 -2.74 -12.27
C GLY A 344 -9.67 -3.29 -12.00
N ALA A 345 -10.29 -3.97 -12.97
CA ALA A 345 -11.37 -4.91 -12.62
C ALA A 345 -10.81 -5.98 -11.65
N PRO A 346 -11.58 -6.40 -10.64
CA PRO A 346 -11.15 -7.47 -9.74
C PRO A 346 -10.94 -8.76 -10.52
N ALA A 347 -9.85 -9.48 -10.24
CA ALA A 347 -9.43 -10.67 -10.99
C ALA A 347 -10.48 -11.80 -10.99
N THR A 348 -11.38 -11.81 -10.01
CA THR A 348 -12.59 -12.64 -10.00
C THR A 348 -13.80 -11.80 -9.58
N GLN A 349 -14.95 -12.12 -10.15
CA GLN A 349 -16.23 -11.48 -9.84
C GLN A 349 -17.28 -12.54 -9.45
N SER A 350 -18.14 -12.22 -8.48
CA SER A 350 -19.25 -13.07 -8.04
C SER A 350 -20.32 -12.21 -7.37
N GLU A 351 -21.59 -12.60 -7.44
CA GLU A 351 -22.63 -11.98 -6.60
C GLU A 351 -22.42 -12.27 -5.12
N ASP A 352 -21.76 -13.38 -4.76
CA ASP A 352 -21.18 -13.60 -3.42
C ASP A 352 -19.93 -12.71 -3.23
N CYS A 353 -20.16 -11.41 -3.09
CA CYS A 353 -19.14 -10.39 -2.91
C CYS A 353 -19.27 -9.57 -1.63
N LEU A 354 -20.30 -9.77 -0.79
CA LEU A 354 -20.59 -8.97 0.42
C LEU A 354 -19.63 -9.29 1.58
N GLN A 355 -18.37 -8.97 1.33
CA GLN A 355 -17.21 -9.35 2.10
C GLN A 355 -16.33 -8.12 2.35
N LEU A 356 -15.60 -8.16 3.46
CA LEU A 356 -14.63 -7.15 3.85
C LEU A 356 -13.27 -7.77 4.20
N ASN A 357 -12.25 -6.93 4.19
CA ASN A 357 -10.87 -7.27 4.54
C ASN A 357 -10.42 -6.34 5.67
N VAL A 358 -9.64 -6.86 6.62
CA VAL A 358 -9.14 -6.13 7.80
C VAL A 358 -7.62 -6.25 7.87
N TRP A 359 -6.93 -5.13 8.01
CA TRP A 359 -5.52 -5.05 8.37
C TRP A 359 -5.42 -4.52 9.80
N ARG A 360 -4.65 -5.17 10.65
CA ARG A 360 -4.38 -4.71 12.01
C ARG A 360 -2.88 -4.68 12.32
N PRO A 361 -2.41 -3.71 13.10
CA PRO A 361 -1.12 -3.80 13.78
C PRO A 361 -1.15 -4.85 14.91
N ALA A 362 0.03 -5.27 15.32
CA ALA A 362 0.27 -6.10 16.48
C ALA A 362 0.05 -5.30 17.78
N GLY A 363 -0.33 -6.03 18.84
CA GLY A 363 -0.72 -5.44 20.12
C GLY A 363 -2.18 -5.69 20.44
N ALA A 364 -2.62 -5.22 21.60
CA ALA A 364 -3.98 -5.44 22.11
C ALA A 364 -5.00 -4.36 21.69
N GLY A 365 -4.53 -3.24 21.14
CA GLY A 365 -5.35 -2.05 20.92
C GLY A 365 -5.84 -1.41 22.24
N PRO A 366 -6.99 -0.72 22.25
CA PRO A 366 -7.88 -0.51 21.11
C PRO A 366 -7.33 0.58 20.16
N PHE A 367 -7.19 0.24 18.87
CA PHE A 367 -6.72 1.15 17.82
C PHE A 367 -7.91 1.82 17.11
N PRO A 368 -7.81 3.09 16.64
CA PRO A 368 -8.84 3.67 15.77
C PRO A 368 -9.07 2.82 14.53
N VAL A 369 -10.31 2.82 14.06
CA VAL A 369 -10.73 2.02 12.90
C VAL A 369 -10.96 2.96 11.73
N MET A 370 -10.31 2.70 10.59
CA MET A 370 -10.56 3.41 9.33
C MET A 370 -11.27 2.46 8.36
N VAL A 371 -12.39 2.89 7.77
CA VAL A 371 -13.24 2.04 6.92
C VAL A 371 -13.29 2.62 5.50
N TRP A 372 -12.56 1.99 4.58
CA TRP A 372 -12.44 2.37 3.18
C TRP A 372 -13.66 1.91 2.37
N ILE A 373 -14.29 2.86 1.69
CA ILE A 373 -15.36 2.66 0.72
C ILE A 373 -14.82 3.09 -0.65
N HIS A 374 -14.67 2.12 -1.57
CA HIS A 374 -14.06 2.38 -2.86
C HIS A 374 -14.94 3.23 -3.80
N GLY A 375 -14.28 4.02 -4.67
CA GLY A 375 -14.89 4.75 -5.77
C GLY A 375 -15.36 3.87 -6.93
N GLY A 376 -15.50 4.47 -8.13
CA GLY A 376 -15.92 3.77 -9.35
C GLY A 376 -17.36 4.04 -9.81
N GLY A 377 -17.87 5.26 -9.62
CA GLY A 377 -19.17 5.69 -10.18
C GLY A 377 -20.43 5.01 -9.61
N LEU A 378 -20.29 4.14 -8.58
CA LEU A 378 -21.28 3.17 -8.11
C LEU A 378 -21.58 2.03 -9.11
N THR A 379 -20.80 1.92 -10.20
CA THR A 379 -20.96 0.92 -11.28
C THR A 379 -19.77 -0.03 -11.42
N GLN A 380 -18.60 0.35 -10.91
CA GLN A 380 -17.35 -0.42 -10.89
C GLN A 380 -16.57 -0.13 -9.58
N GLY A 381 -15.39 -0.73 -9.43
CA GLY A 381 -14.54 -0.65 -8.23
C GLY A 381 -14.65 -1.90 -7.34
N SER A 382 -13.64 -2.14 -6.50
CA SER A 382 -13.61 -3.31 -5.61
C SER A 382 -12.63 -3.13 -4.45
N ALA A 383 -12.94 -3.65 -3.26
CA ALA A 383 -11.98 -3.72 -2.16
C ALA A 383 -10.80 -4.67 -2.42
N VAL A 384 -10.89 -5.49 -3.49
CA VAL A 384 -9.82 -6.39 -3.98
C VAL A 384 -9.30 -5.99 -5.36
N GLN A 385 -9.45 -4.71 -5.71
CA GLN A 385 -8.95 -4.13 -6.96
C GLN A 385 -7.43 -4.24 -7.07
N LEU A 386 -6.93 -4.64 -8.24
CA LEU A 386 -5.50 -4.81 -8.52
C LEU A 386 -4.98 -3.69 -9.43
N SER A 387 -3.72 -3.31 -9.25
CA SER A 387 -2.95 -2.43 -10.14
C SER A 387 -1.56 -3.01 -10.34
N GLY A 388 -1.14 -3.23 -11.59
CA GLY A 388 0.14 -3.89 -11.90
C GLY A 388 0.29 -5.32 -11.36
N GLY A 389 -0.82 -5.98 -10.98
CA GLY A 389 -0.82 -7.30 -10.31
C GLY A 389 -0.77 -7.23 -8.78
N GLU A 390 -0.50 -6.06 -8.19
CA GLU A 390 -0.53 -5.83 -6.74
C GLU A 390 -1.92 -5.35 -6.28
N LEU A 391 -2.24 -5.54 -4.99
CA LEU A 391 -3.48 -5.02 -4.42
C LEU A 391 -3.41 -3.49 -4.31
N PHE A 392 -4.35 -2.79 -4.95
CA PHE A 392 -4.34 -1.33 -4.99
C PHE A 392 -4.70 -0.70 -3.65
N TYR A 393 -5.66 -1.26 -2.91
CA TYR A 393 -6.10 -0.79 -1.59
C TYR A 393 -5.45 -1.59 -0.44
N ASP A 394 -4.13 -1.79 -0.47
CA ASP A 394 -3.43 -2.50 0.61
C ASP A 394 -3.35 -1.66 1.89
N GLY A 395 -4.01 -2.13 2.94
CA GLY A 395 -4.05 -1.47 4.24
C GLY A 395 -2.78 -1.55 5.07
N ALA A 396 -1.76 -2.30 4.65
CA ALA A 396 -0.56 -2.51 5.46
C ALA A 396 0.11 -1.19 5.90
N ARG A 397 0.23 -0.20 5.00
CA ARG A 397 0.88 1.09 5.28
C ARG A 397 0.11 1.98 6.26
N LEU A 398 -1.22 1.89 6.29
CA LEU A 398 -2.02 2.59 7.29
C LEU A 398 -1.98 1.83 8.63
N ALA A 399 -2.01 0.50 8.60
CA ALA A 399 -1.87 -0.33 9.80
C ALA A 399 -0.50 -0.16 10.49
N GLU A 400 0.59 0.04 9.74
CA GLU A 400 1.92 0.42 10.26
C GLU A 400 1.91 1.73 11.07
N LEU A 401 0.99 2.64 10.79
CA LEU A 401 0.78 3.89 11.54
C LEU A 401 -0.18 3.71 12.73
N GLY A 402 -0.60 2.48 13.04
CA GLY A 402 -1.34 2.16 14.26
C GLY A 402 -2.87 2.27 14.16
N VAL A 403 -3.47 2.08 12.99
CA VAL A 403 -4.93 1.96 12.84
C VAL A 403 -5.35 0.56 12.39
N VAL A 404 -6.57 0.15 12.71
CA VAL A 404 -7.18 -1.01 12.05
C VAL A 404 -7.85 -0.51 10.77
N LEU A 405 -7.33 -0.87 9.60
CA LEU A 405 -8.00 -0.60 8.34
C LEU A 405 -9.00 -1.70 8.01
N VAL A 406 -10.20 -1.32 7.59
CA VAL A 406 -11.17 -2.19 6.93
C VAL A 406 -11.39 -1.70 5.50
N SER A 407 -11.43 -2.60 4.51
CA SER A 407 -11.96 -2.30 3.16
C SER A 407 -13.11 -3.25 2.84
N LEU A 408 -14.16 -2.75 2.17
CA LEU A 408 -15.39 -3.50 1.92
C LEU A 408 -15.87 -3.39 0.47
N ASN A 409 -16.42 -4.48 -0.04
CA ASN A 409 -17.22 -4.49 -1.27
C ASN A 409 -18.67 -4.09 -0.97
N TYR A 410 -19.37 -3.53 -1.96
CA TYR A 410 -20.82 -3.31 -1.93
C TYR A 410 -21.40 -3.55 -3.33
N ARG A 411 -22.71 -3.87 -3.45
CA ARG A 411 -23.31 -4.12 -4.78
C ARG A 411 -23.30 -2.85 -5.66
N LEU A 412 -23.04 -3.05 -6.95
CA LEU A 412 -22.83 -2.00 -7.95
C LEU A 412 -23.88 -2.05 -9.07
N GLY A 413 -24.03 -0.94 -9.78
CA GLY A 413 -24.86 -0.82 -10.98
C GLY A 413 -26.29 -1.34 -10.77
N PRO A 414 -26.86 -2.12 -11.71
CA PRO A 414 -28.21 -2.67 -11.55
C PRO A 414 -28.32 -3.64 -10.37
N LEU A 415 -27.27 -4.35 -9.97
CA LEU A 415 -27.32 -5.25 -8.81
C LEU A 415 -27.43 -4.47 -7.48
N GLY A 416 -26.83 -3.28 -7.41
CA GLY A 416 -26.88 -2.40 -6.25
C GLY A 416 -28.05 -1.42 -6.22
N TYR A 417 -28.56 -1.00 -7.38
CA TYR A 417 -29.40 0.20 -7.47
C TYR A 417 -30.64 0.06 -8.38
N LEU A 418 -30.95 -1.12 -8.93
CA LEU A 418 -32.21 -1.33 -9.66
C LEU A 418 -33.43 -1.13 -8.73
N ALA A 419 -34.38 -0.29 -9.14
CA ALA A 419 -35.68 -0.14 -8.49
C ALA A 419 -36.79 -0.81 -9.32
N GLN A 420 -37.71 -1.50 -8.66
CA GLN A 420 -38.87 -2.15 -9.27
C GLN A 420 -40.08 -2.10 -8.33
N ARG A 421 -41.29 -1.94 -8.88
CA ARG A 421 -42.52 -1.96 -8.09
C ARG A 421 -42.73 -3.30 -7.41
N ASP A 422 -42.42 -4.38 -8.12
CA ASP A 422 -42.63 -5.74 -7.62
C ASP A 422 -41.69 -6.08 -6.44
N LEU A 423 -40.48 -5.52 -6.42
CA LEU A 423 -39.53 -5.68 -5.30
C LEU A 423 -40.04 -5.04 -4.00
N VAL A 424 -40.86 -3.97 -4.09
CA VAL A 424 -41.49 -3.35 -2.91
C VAL A 424 -42.52 -4.29 -2.29
N ALA A 425 -43.28 -5.03 -3.10
CA ALA A 425 -44.28 -5.98 -2.61
C ALA A 425 -43.64 -7.19 -1.89
N GLU A 426 -42.40 -7.50 -2.23
CA GLU A 426 -41.64 -8.61 -1.64
C GLU A 426 -41.05 -8.31 -0.24
N ALA A 427 -40.89 -7.03 0.13
CA ALA A 427 -40.20 -6.60 1.34
C ALA A 427 -41.10 -5.70 2.22
N PRO A 428 -42.04 -6.27 2.99
CA PRO A 428 -43.03 -5.47 3.74
C PRO A 428 -42.41 -4.50 4.77
N ASP A 429 -41.24 -4.85 5.33
CA ASP A 429 -40.49 -4.02 6.27
C ASP A 429 -39.58 -2.98 5.59
N HIS A 430 -39.50 -2.98 4.26
CA HIS A 430 -38.72 -2.04 3.45
C HIS A 430 -39.58 -1.49 2.30
N PRO A 431 -40.35 -0.40 2.51
CA PRO A 431 -41.42 0.06 1.62
C PRO A 431 -40.94 0.74 0.32
N ARG A 432 -39.72 0.43 -0.12
CA ARG A 432 -38.94 1.02 -1.23
C ARG A 432 -38.07 -0.05 -1.90
N SER A 433 -37.61 0.24 -3.11
CA SER A 433 -36.72 -0.63 -3.89
C SER A 433 -35.54 0.17 -4.43
N GLY A 434 -34.36 -0.45 -4.50
CA GLY A 434 -33.09 0.21 -4.83
C GLY A 434 -32.26 0.47 -3.57
N ASN A 435 -31.19 1.28 -3.70
CA ASN A 435 -30.25 1.59 -2.62
C ASN A 435 -29.60 0.36 -1.94
N TYR A 436 -29.63 -0.83 -2.55
CA TYR A 436 -29.07 -2.06 -1.96
C TYR A 436 -27.57 -1.95 -1.72
N GLY A 437 -26.82 -1.27 -2.61
CA GLY A 437 -25.40 -0.99 -2.40
C GLY A 437 -25.11 -0.10 -1.17
N LEU A 438 -25.95 0.91 -0.90
CA LEU A 438 -25.85 1.72 0.32
C LEU A 438 -26.25 0.91 1.57
N LEU A 439 -27.27 0.06 1.47
CA LEU A 439 -27.66 -0.85 2.54
C LEU A 439 -26.55 -1.87 2.86
N ASP A 440 -25.80 -2.35 1.87
CA ASP A 440 -24.63 -3.21 2.06
C ASP A 440 -23.56 -2.50 2.91
N GLN A 441 -23.25 -1.24 2.60
CA GLN A 441 -22.30 -0.43 3.38
C GLN A 441 -22.80 -0.23 4.82
N ILE A 442 -24.08 0.07 5.03
CA ILE A 442 -24.69 0.20 6.37
C ILE A 442 -24.60 -1.12 7.15
N GLN A 443 -24.82 -2.26 6.49
CA GLN A 443 -24.69 -3.58 7.10
C GLN A 443 -23.23 -3.95 7.41
N ALA A 444 -22.28 -3.56 6.56
CA ALA A 444 -20.86 -3.68 6.84
C ALA A 444 -20.45 -2.85 8.07
N LEU A 445 -20.91 -1.60 8.20
CA LEU A 445 -20.66 -0.78 9.39
C LEU A 445 -21.28 -1.37 10.67
N ARG A 446 -22.47 -1.96 10.59
CA ARG A 446 -23.07 -2.72 11.71
C ARG A 446 -22.21 -3.90 12.11
N TRP A 447 -21.73 -4.68 11.14
CA TRP A 447 -20.83 -5.80 11.39
C TRP A 447 -19.51 -5.35 12.03
N ILE A 448 -18.92 -4.24 11.56
CA ILE A 448 -17.70 -3.63 12.10
C ILE A 448 -17.92 -3.23 13.56
N GLY A 449 -19.00 -2.50 13.88
CA GLY A 449 -19.34 -2.12 15.25
C GLY A 449 -19.49 -3.30 16.21
N GLU A 450 -19.96 -4.45 15.72
CA GLU A 450 -20.12 -5.68 16.50
C GLU A 450 -18.84 -6.53 16.64
N ASN A 451 -17.89 -6.44 15.70
CA ASN A 451 -16.79 -7.41 15.57
C ASN A 451 -15.37 -6.82 15.56
N ILE A 452 -15.18 -5.53 15.31
CA ILE A 452 -13.83 -4.98 15.07
C ILE A 452 -12.91 -5.06 16.30
N GLY A 453 -13.48 -5.15 17.51
CA GLY A 453 -12.75 -5.43 18.74
C GLY A 453 -11.99 -6.76 18.73
N TYR A 454 -12.45 -7.79 18.01
CA TYR A 454 -11.70 -9.05 17.84
C TYR A 454 -10.45 -8.90 16.97
N PHE A 455 -10.35 -7.78 16.24
CA PHE A 455 -9.18 -7.37 15.46
C PHE A 455 -8.36 -6.29 16.18
N GLY A 456 -8.70 -5.93 17.42
CA GLY A 456 -8.01 -4.88 18.19
C GLY A 456 -8.48 -3.45 17.90
N GLY A 457 -9.56 -3.27 17.13
CA GLY A 457 -10.12 -1.95 16.83
C GLY A 457 -11.08 -1.42 17.90
N ASP A 458 -11.09 -0.10 18.10
CA ASP A 458 -12.09 0.61 18.91
C ASP A 458 -13.40 0.78 18.12
N ASN A 459 -14.45 0.05 18.51
CA ASN A 459 -15.77 0.19 17.88
C ASN A 459 -16.50 1.50 18.22
N ARG A 460 -15.89 2.36 19.05
CA ARG A 460 -16.33 3.73 19.35
C ARG A 460 -15.42 4.79 18.73
N ASN A 461 -14.44 4.41 17.92
CA ASN A 461 -13.58 5.32 17.17
C ASN A 461 -13.42 4.86 15.71
N ILE A 462 -14.54 4.86 14.98
CA ILE A 462 -14.65 4.49 13.58
C ILE A 462 -14.68 5.75 12.70
N THR A 463 -13.73 5.86 11.77
CA THR A 463 -13.68 6.86 10.71
C THR A 463 -14.06 6.19 9.40
N ILE A 464 -15.16 6.61 8.76
CA ILE A 464 -15.46 6.20 7.38
C ILE A 464 -14.69 7.10 6.40
N PHE A 465 -14.14 6.52 5.33
CA PHE A 465 -13.51 7.29 4.28
C PHE A 465 -13.68 6.63 2.91
N GLY A 466 -13.72 7.45 1.87
CA GLY A 466 -13.85 7.00 0.50
C GLY A 466 -13.50 8.12 -0.46
N GLU A 467 -13.30 7.75 -1.72
CA GLU A 467 -13.04 8.67 -2.82
C GLU A 467 -14.12 8.57 -3.90
N SER A 468 -14.40 9.67 -4.61
CA SER A 468 -15.32 9.69 -5.75
C SER A 468 -16.73 9.21 -5.37
N ALA A 469 -17.18 8.09 -5.95
CA ALA A 469 -18.42 7.41 -5.58
C ALA A 469 -18.43 6.84 -4.14
N GLY A 470 -17.27 6.51 -3.60
CA GLY A 470 -17.06 6.16 -2.20
C GLY A 470 -17.17 7.39 -1.29
N ALA A 471 -16.70 8.56 -1.72
CA ALA A 471 -16.92 9.82 -1.02
C ALA A 471 -18.40 10.25 -1.06
N LEU A 472 -19.06 10.13 -2.23
CA LEU A 472 -20.51 10.28 -2.35
C LEU A 472 -21.27 9.33 -1.40
N SER A 473 -20.77 8.10 -1.23
CA SER A 473 -21.28 7.15 -0.25
C SER A 473 -21.05 7.62 1.19
N VAL A 474 -19.91 8.25 1.52
CA VAL A 474 -19.68 8.91 2.81
C VAL A 474 -20.70 10.04 3.05
N CYS A 475 -20.98 10.89 2.05
CA CYS A 475 -22.03 11.92 2.15
C CYS A 475 -23.42 11.29 2.42
N ALA A 476 -23.72 10.17 1.77
CA ALA A 476 -24.96 9.42 1.98
C ALA A 476 -25.04 8.79 3.38
N LEU A 477 -23.94 8.23 3.89
CA LEU A 477 -23.87 7.65 5.24
C LEU A 477 -23.92 8.72 6.34
N LEU A 478 -23.42 9.93 6.08
CA LEU A 478 -23.62 11.10 6.95
C LEU A 478 -25.11 11.47 7.08
N THR A 479 -25.93 11.22 6.07
CA THR A 479 -27.31 11.73 5.97
C THR A 479 -28.39 10.64 6.07
N ALA A 480 -28.02 9.37 5.95
CA ALA A 480 -28.91 8.21 6.10
C ALA A 480 -29.24 7.95 7.58
N PRO A 481 -30.52 7.99 8.01
CA PRO A 481 -30.90 7.76 9.41
C PRO A 481 -30.43 6.40 9.96
N ALA A 482 -30.41 5.36 9.12
CA ALA A 482 -29.99 4.02 9.50
C ALA A 482 -28.47 3.85 9.71
N ALA A 483 -27.66 4.87 9.38
CA ALA A 483 -26.22 4.90 9.57
C ALA A 483 -25.77 5.73 10.78
N GLN A 484 -26.66 6.53 11.38
CA GLN A 484 -26.35 7.39 12.52
C GLN A 484 -25.79 6.58 13.71
N GLY A 485 -24.66 7.04 14.25
CA GLY A 485 -23.97 6.38 15.37
C GLY A 485 -23.11 5.17 15.00
N LEU A 486 -23.11 4.71 13.74
CA LEU A 486 -22.23 3.61 13.31
C LEU A 486 -20.77 4.03 13.07
N PHE A 487 -20.51 5.34 13.04
CA PHE A 487 -19.18 5.94 12.91
C PHE A 487 -19.11 7.26 13.67
N GLN A 488 -17.89 7.73 13.93
CA GLN A 488 -17.59 8.90 14.76
C GLN A 488 -16.83 10.00 14.02
N ARG A 489 -16.31 9.73 12.82
CA ARG A 489 -15.70 10.71 11.89
C ARG A 489 -15.92 10.30 10.44
N ALA A 490 -15.80 11.25 9.52
CA ALA A 490 -15.90 11.03 8.08
C ALA A 490 -14.74 11.70 7.32
N ILE A 491 -14.28 11.09 6.23
CA ILE A 491 -13.40 11.71 5.25
C ILE A 491 -14.01 11.57 3.84
N SER A 492 -14.16 12.68 3.12
CA SER A 492 -14.73 12.76 1.77
C SER A 492 -13.70 13.28 0.77
N GLN A 493 -13.17 12.37 -0.05
CA GLN A 493 -12.15 12.68 -1.05
C GLN A 493 -12.79 12.82 -2.44
N SER A 494 -12.74 14.00 -3.05
CA SER A 494 -13.36 14.27 -4.37
C SER A 494 -14.84 13.87 -4.42
N GLY A 495 -15.58 14.15 -3.34
CA GLY A 495 -16.95 13.70 -3.15
C GLY A 495 -17.99 14.66 -3.68
N HIS A 496 -18.72 14.29 -4.73
CA HIS A 496 -19.83 15.10 -5.26
C HIS A 496 -21.07 15.01 -4.33
N CYS A 497 -20.96 15.39 -3.04
CA CYS A 497 -22.03 15.29 -2.04
C CYS A 497 -23.35 15.93 -2.48
N SER A 498 -23.27 17.03 -3.22
CA SER A 498 -24.44 17.74 -3.71
C SER A 498 -25.25 16.90 -4.72
N ARG A 499 -24.57 16.10 -5.56
CA ARG A 499 -25.09 15.40 -6.74
C ARG A 499 -26.57 15.07 -6.65
N THR A 500 -27.38 15.86 -7.36
CA THR A 500 -28.79 15.58 -7.62
C THR A 500 -28.98 14.11 -7.99
N SER A 501 -29.55 13.36 -7.04
CA SER A 501 -29.78 11.93 -7.11
C SER A 501 -31.19 11.66 -7.69
N PRO A 502 -31.38 10.63 -8.53
CA PRO A 502 -32.69 10.31 -9.09
C PRO A 502 -33.74 10.11 -8.00
N SER A 503 -34.94 10.63 -8.24
CA SER A 503 -36.12 10.25 -7.44
C SER A 503 -36.47 8.78 -7.64
N LEU A 504 -37.14 8.18 -6.65
CA LEU A 504 -37.69 6.82 -6.78
C LEU A 504 -38.47 6.60 -8.09
N ASN A 505 -39.25 7.59 -8.54
CA ASN A 505 -40.02 7.48 -9.77
C ASN A 505 -39.14 7.37 -11.03
N GLN A 506 -38.01 8.10 -11.08
CA GLN A 506 -37.06 8.00 -12.18
C GLN A 506 -36.33 6.65 -12.16
N ALA A 507 -35.93 6.18 -10.96
CA ALA A 507 -35.32 4.87 -10.80
C ALA A 507 -36.27 3.71 -11.18
N LEU A 508 -37.56 3.81 -10.84
CA LEU A 508 -38.59 2.86 -11.29
C LEU A 508 -38.77 2.89 -12.81
N GLN A 509 -38.74 4.06 -13.46
CA GLN A 509 -38.79 4.18 -14.93
C GLN A 509 -37.53 3.63 -15.61
N GLN A 510 -36.36 3.71 -14.96
CA GLN A 510 -35.15 3.03 -15.41
C GLN A 510 -35.32 1.51 -15.29
N GLY A 511 -35.86 1.01 -14.18
CA GLY A 511 -36.14 -0.41 -14.00
C GLY A 511 -37.14 -0.99 -15.00
N ASP A 512 -38.24 -0.28 -15.26
CA ASP A 512 -39.22 -0.67 -16.29
C ASP A 512 -38.51 -0.77 -17.68
N ARG A 513 -37.60 0.15 -18.02
CA ARG A 513 -36.80 0.08 -19.27
C ARG A 513 -35.85 -1.13 -19.31
N VAL A 514 -35.14 -1.42 -18.22
CA VAL A 514 -34.27 -2.62 -18.11
C VAL A 514 -35.10 -3.90 -18.27
N SER A 515 -36.32 -3.93 -17.73
CA SER A 515 -37.23 -5.08 -17.84
C SER A 515 -37.75 -5.28 -19.26
N ALA A 516 -37.99 -4.19 -19.99
CA ALA A 516 -38.30 -4.22 -21.41
C ALA A 516 -37.11 -4.69 -22.27
N ALA A 517 -35.90 -4.17 -22.03
CA ALA A 517 -34.68 -4.54 -22.75
C ALA A 517 -34.34 -6.03 -22.62
N LEU A 518 -34.48 -6.57 -21.40
CA LEU A 518 -34.25 -7.98 -21.09
C LEU A 518 -35.44 -8.91 -21.44
N GLY A 519 -36.53 -8.37 -22.00
CA GLY A 519 -37.73 -9.13 -22.38
C GLY A 519 -38.57 -9.65 -21.21
N CYS A 520 -38.29 -9.24 -19.97
CA CYS A 520 -39.00 -9.67 -18.76
C CYS A 520 -40.33 -8.95 -18.53
N ASP A 521 -40.59 -7.84 -19.22
CA ASP A 521 -41.81 -7.04 -19.05
C ASP A 521 -43.12 -7.81 -19.29
N GLY A 522 -43.09 -8.78 -20.21
CA GLY A 522 -44.22 -9.65 -20.55
C GLY A 522 -44.20 -11.02 -19.88
N ALA A 523 -43.26 -11.27 -18.96
CA ALA A 523 -43.19 -12.54 -18.24
C ALA A 523 -44.35 -12.68 -17.23
N PRO A 524 -44.91 -13.90 -17.02
CA PRO A 524 -45.92 -14.14 -15.99
C PRO A 524 -45.45 -13.81 -14.57
N ASP A 525 -44.14 -13.93 -14.33
CA ASP A 525 -43.44 -13.45 -13.15
C ASP A 525 -42.20 -12.68 -13.60
N ARG A 526 -42.29 -11.34 -13.53
CA ARG A 526 -41.23 -10.42 -13.93
C ARG A 526 -39.99 -10.56 -13.05
N LEU A 527 -40.15 -10.78 -11.74
CA LEU A 527 -39.03 -10.89 -10.81
C LEU A 527 -38.29 -12.21 -10.98
N ALA A 528 -38.99 -13.32 -11.17
CA ALA A 528 -38.37 -14.60 -11.50
C ALA A 528 -37.59 -14.52 -12.83
N CYS A 529 -38.14 -13.83 -13.83
CA CYS A 529 -37.42 -13.56 -15.08
C CYS A 529 -36.13 -12.76 -14.83
N LEU A 530 -36.22 -11.60 -14.16
CA LEU A 530 -35.07 -10.73 -13.87
C LEU A 530 -34.00 -11.40 -12.99
N ARG A 531 -34.41 -12.26 -12.03
CA ARG A 531 -33.48 -13.06 -11.21
C ARG A 531 -32.83 -14.21 -11.98
N ALA A 532 -33.45 -14.69 -13.06
CA ALA A 532 -32.87 -15.71 -13.93
C ALA A 532 -31.88 -15.16 -14.97
N VAL A 533 -31.89 -13.84 -15.24
CA VAL A 533 -30.85 -13.19 -16.07
C VAL A 533 -29.49 -13.31 -15.37
N ASP A 534 -28.43 -13.59 -16.12
CA ASP A 534 -27.08 -13.63 -15.56
C ASP A 534 -26.58 -12.22 -15.21
N ALA A 535 -25.66 -12.14 -14.25
CA ALA A 535 -25.16 -10.86 -13.76
C ALA A 535 -24.48 -10.01 -14.85
N GLN A 536 -23.81 -10.64 -15.83
CA GLN A 536 -23.06 -9.91 -16.87
C GLN A 536 -23.99 -9.33 -17.95
N THR A 537 -25.06 -10.03 -18.31
CA THR A 537 -26.14 -9.47 -19.13
C THR A 537 -26.83 -8.30 -18.44
N LEU A 538 -27.07 -8.36 -17.12
CA LEU A 538 -27.57 -7.20 -16.37
C LEU A 538 -26.58 -6.02 -16.40
N ILE A 539 -25.27 -6.29 -16.26
CA ILE A 539 -24.21 -5.27 -16.31
C ILE A 539 -24.11 -4.60 -17.68
N ALA A 540 -24.42 -5.30 -18.77
CA ALA A 540 -24.40 -4.73 -20.12
C ALA A 540 -25.43 -3.59 -20.32
N GLU A 541 -26.46 -3.51 -19.47
CA GLU A 541 -27.43 -2.40 -19.43
C GLU A 541 -26.87 -1.10 -18.79
N ILE A 542 -25.62 -1.11 -18.31
CA ILE A 542 -24.94 0.12 -17.84
C ILE A 542 -24.51 0.93 -19.07
N ASN A 543 -25.19 2.05 -19.32
CA ASN A 543 -24.87 2.94 -20.44
C ASN A 543 -23.48 3.61 -20.25
N PRO A 544 -22.47 3.31 -21.10
CA PRO A 544 -21.09 3.75 -20.91
C PRO A 544 -20.84 5.23 -21.23
N VAL A 545 -21.77 5.91 -21.91
CA VAL A 545 -21.71 7.37 -22.05
C VAL A 545 -22.09 8.04 -20.73
N ILE A 546 -22.94 7.40 -19.94
CA ILE A 546 -23.56 7.96 -18.72
C ILE A 546 -22.73 7.69 -17.47
N SER A 547 -21.90 6.64 -17.45
CA SER A 547 -20.90 6.39 -16.38
C SER A 547 -19.85 7.51 -16.27
N THR A 548 -19.65 8.32 -17.30
CA THR A 548 -18.82 9.54 -17.28
C THR A 548 -19.50 10.75 -16.59
N GLY A 549 -20.74 10.59 -16.13
CA GLY A 549 -21.55 11.64 -15.48
C GLY A 549 -22.04 12.75 -16.42
N LEU A 550 -21.82 12.64 -17.73
CA LEU A 550 -22.14 13.69 -18.71
C LEU A 550 -23.63 13.81 -19.08
N ALA A 551 -24.49 12.88 -18.65
CA ALA A 551 -25.91 12.90 -18.95
C ALA A 551 -26.78 13.23 -17.72
N SER A 552 -27.77 14.09 -17.95
CA SER A 552 -28.77 14.56 -16.97
C SER A 552 -30.15 13.89 -17.15
N ASP A 553 -30.22 12.84 -17.98
CA ASP A 553 -31.43 12.13 -18.39
C ASP A 553 -31.95 11.07 -17.39
N GLY A 554 -31.15 10.75 -16.36
CA GLY A 554 -31.54 9.82 -15.31
C GLY A 554 -31.44 8.34 -15.67
N GLU A 555 -30.57 7.95 -16.62
CA GLU A 555 -30.25 6.53 -16.85
C GLU A 555 -28.99 6.02 -16.09
N SER A 556 -28.47 6.79 -15.13
CA SER A 556 -27.34 6.38 -14.28
C SER A 556 -27.83 5.58 -13.07
N PHE A 557 -27.35 4.35 -12.90
CA PHE A 557 -27.51 3.60 -11.65
C PHE A 557 -26.69 4.26 -10.53
N GLY A 558 -27.34 4.65 -9.43
CA GLY A 558 -26.68 5.28 -8.29
C GLY A 558 -27.65 5.47 -7.13
N LEU A 559 -27.27 6.31 -6.16
CA LEU A 559 -28.12 6.64 -5.01
C LEU A 559 -29.50 7.14 -5.44
N ILE A 560 -30.55 6.67 -4.77
CA ILE A 560 -31.93 7.02 -5.05
C ILE A 560 -32.50 7.80 -3.88
N ASN A 561 -33.12 8.94 -4.17
CA ASN A 561 -33.97 9.66 -3.22
C ASN A 561 -35.29 8.88 -3.06
N ASP A 562 -35.26 7.88 -2.18
CA ASP A 562 -36.35 6.93 -1.94
C ASP A 562 -37.30 7.37 -0.82
N GLY A 563 -36.92 8.34 0.00
CA GLY A 563 -37.72 8.78 1.14
C GLY A 563 -37.69 7.81 2.32
N PHE A 564 -36.73 6.87 2.36
CA PHE A 564 -36.61 5.84 3.40
C PHE A 564 -35.15 5.60 3.82
N VAL A 565 -34.31 5.04 2.93
CA VAL A 565 -32.85 4.92 3.18
C VAL A 565 -32.21 6.30 3.05
N LEU A 566 -32.61 7.05 2.02
CA LEU A 566 -32.26 8.45 1.80
C LEU A 566 -33.54 9.30 1.76
N PRO A 567 -33.86 10.03 2.85
CA PRO A 567 -35.02 10.92 2.90
C PRO A 567 -35.02 12.01 1.82
N THR A 568 -33.82 12.47 1.43
CA THR A 568 -33.53 13.46 0.36
C THR A 568 -32.08 13.26 -0.11
N SER A 569 -31.59 14.05 -1.08
CA SER A 569 -30.20 13.96 -1.52
C SER A 569 -29.22 14.36 -0.42
N PRO A 570 -27.99 13.80 -0.38
CA PRO A 570 -27.03 14.11 0.66
C PRO A 570 -26.71 15.60 0.79
N GLY A 571 -26.56 16.32 -0.32
CA GLY A 571 -26.38 17.78 -0.34
C GLY A 571 -27.52 18.56 0.32
N LEU A 572 -28.77 18.23 0.00
CA LEU A 572 -29.93 18.88 0.61
C LEU A 572 -30.07 18.54 2.10
N ALA A 573 -29.68 17.34 2.51
CA ALA A 573 -29.65 16.95 3.92
C ALA A 573 -28.53 17.65 4.69
N LEU A 574 -27.34 17.84 4.09
CA LEU A 574 -26.25 18.63 4.66
C LEU A 574 -26.68 20.10 4.83
N ALA A 575 -27.18 20.74 3.77
CA ALA A 575 -27.69 22.12 3.80
C ALA A 575 -28.86 22.32 4.78
N GLY A 576 -29.64 21.27 5.04
CA GLY A 576 -30.71 21.24 6.04
C GLY A 576 -30.24 20.96 7.48
N GLY A 577 -28.94 20.74 7.72
CA GLY A 577 -28.39 20.39 9.04
C GLY A 577 -28.79 18.99 9.54
N ALA A 578 -29.19 18.09 8.65
CA ALA A 578 -29.67 16.73 8.98
C ALA A 578 -28.56 15.66 8.97
N ALA A 579 -27.31 16.05 8.69
CA ALA A 579 -26.16 15.14 8.74
C ALA A 579 -25.78 14.77 10.18
N ALA A 580 -25.15 13.61 10.35
CA ALA A 580 -24.61 13.13 11.61
C ALA A 580 -23.56 14.13 12.15
N ALA A 581 -23.70 14.53 13.42
CA ALA A 581 -22.85 15.52 14.07
C ALA A 581 -21.46 14.94 14.42
N VAL A 582 -20.64 14.73 13.39
CA VAL A 582 -19.29 14.17 13.48
C VAL A 582 -18.27 15.07 12.76
N PRO A 583 -16.98 15.03 13.14
CA PRO A 583 -15.91 15.71 12.39
C PRO A 583 -15.80 15.20 10.95
N LEU A 584 -15.53 16.12 10.02
CA LEU A 584 -15.38 15.86 8.59
C LEU A 584 -14.03 16.39 8.09
N LEU A 585 -13.26 15.54 7.42
CA LEU A 585 -12.14 15.96 6.55
C LEU A 585 -12.64 15.87 5.10
N ILE A 586 -12.48 16.91 4.30
CA ILE A 586 -13.06 16.97 2.95
C ILE A 586 -12.13 17.71 1.98
N GLY A 587 -12.05 17.28 0.73
CA GLY A 587 -11.20 17.96 -0.24
C GLY A 587 -11.34 17.43 -1.65
N VAL A 588 -10.54 18.02 -2.52
CA VAL A 588 -10.48 17.78 -3.97
C VAL A 588 -9.04 17.82 -4.45
N ASN A 589 -8.82 17.32 -5.66
CA ASN A 589 -7.59 17.53 -6.40
C ASN A 589 -7.81 18.70 -7.38
N ASP A 590 -6.77 19.43 -7.77
CA ASP A 590 -6.89 20.69 -8.55
C ASP A 590 -7.48 20.46 -9.97
N ASP A 591 -7.28 19.26 -10.55
CA ASP A 591 -7.54 18.93 -11.96
C ASP A 591 -8.31 17.58 -12.12
N GLU A 592 -9.44 17.40 -11.41
CA GLU A 592 -10.22 16.14 -11.36
C GLU A 592 -10.57 15.56 -12.76
N GLN A 593 -10.88 16.39 -13.75
CA GLN A 593 -11.45 15.98 -15.04
C GLN A 593 -10.42 15.51 -16.07
N THR A 594 -9.12 15.57 -15.77
CA THR A 594 -8.06 15.08 -16.67
C THR A 594 -8.14 13.59 -16.94
N THR A 595 -8.62 12.80 -15.97
CA THR A 595 -8.76 11.34 -16.07
C THR A 595 -10.20 10.84 -16.17
N LEU A 596 -11.20 11.69 -15.87
CA LEU A 596 -12.61 11.31 -15.82
C LEU A 596 -13.38 11.49 -17.12
N THR A 597 -13.00 12.45 -17.96
CA THR A 597 -13.68 12.67 -19.25
C THR A 597 -12.90 12.00 -20.39
N PRO A 598 -13.46 10.97 -21.05
CA PRO A 598 -12.80 10.32 -22.19
C PRO A 598 -12.44 11.30 -23.31
N ALA A 599 -11.23 11.19 -23.86
CA ALA A 599 -10.70 12.14 -24.83
C ALA A 599 -11.56 12.29 -26.10
N ASN A 600 -12.34 11.28 -26.47
CA ASN A 600 -13.29 11.32 -27.60
C ASN A 600 -14.61 12.05 -27.29
N LEU A 601 -14.88 12.40 -26.02
CA LEU A 601 -16.03 13.20 -25.58
C LEU A 601 -15.63 14.67 -25.31
N LEU A 602 -14.33 14.97 -25.24
CA LEU A 602 -13.84 16.34 -25.06
C LEU A 602 -14.04 17.19 -26.33
N PRO A 603 -14.47 18.47 -26.20
CA PRO A 603 -14.74 19.33 -27.35
C PRO A 603 -13.44 19.76 -28.06
N ALA A 604 -13.23 19.27 -29.28
CA ALA A 604 -12.03 19.57 -30.07
C ALA A 604 -11.95 20.99 -30.67
N THR A 605 -13.00 21.80 -30.56
CA THR A 605 -13.06 23.17 -31.12
C THR A 605 -13.84 24.10 -30.20
N VAL A 606 -13.57 25.41 -30.27
CA VAL A 606 -14.31 26.43 -29.50
C VAL A 606 -15.82 26.36 -29.77
N ALA A 607 -16.23 26.21 -31.04
CA ALA A 607 -17.64 26.06 -31.39
C ALA A 607 -18.27 24.78 -30.80
N GLY A 608 -17.52 23.68 -30.77
CA GLY A 608 -17.93 22.44 -30.12
C GLY A 608 -18.07 22.58 -28.60
N TYR A 609 -17.13 23.27 -27.96
CA TYR A 609 -17.18 23.60 -26.52
C TYR A 609 -18.40 24.44 -26.19
N GLU A 610 -18.62 25.56 -26.89
CA GLU A 610 -19.79 26.41 -26.66
C GLU A 610 -21.11 25.67 -26.89
N ALA A 611 -21.18 24.79 -27.90
CA ALA A 611 -22.34 23.94 -28.13
C ALA A 611 -22.55 22.93 -26.99
N ALA A 612 -21.48 22.29 -26.50
CA ALA A 612 -21.54 21.37 -25.37
C ALA A 612 -22.06 22.06 -24.10
N ILE A 613 -21.56 23.27 -23.78
CA ILE A 613 -22.03 24.03 -22.60
C ILE A 613 -23.49 24.48 -22.74
N ARG A 614 -23.92 24.93 -23.93
CA ARG A 614 -25.33 25.28 -24.18
C ARG A 614 -26.26 24.05 -24.16
N ASN A 615 -25.77 22.86 -24.49
CA ASN A 615 -26.54 21.63 -24.40
C ASN A 615 -26.61 21.08 -22.96
N LEU A 616 -25.51 21.14 -22.22
CA LEU A 616 -25.43 20.68 -20.83
C LEU A 616 -26.23 21.58 -19.88
N LEU A 617 -26.16 22.90 -20.09
CA LEU A 617 -26.74 23.92 -19.21
C LEU A 617 -27.61 24.92 -20.02
N PRO A 618 -28.70 24.49 -20.65
CA PRO A 618 -29.45 25.31 -21.62
C PRO A 618 -30.05 26.60 -21.05
N GLN A 619 -30.26 26.68 -19.73
CA GLN A 619 -30.79 27.87 -19.07
C GLN A 619 -29.72 28.93 -18.75
N ILE A 620 -28.47 28.53 -18.55
CA ILE A 620 -27.40 29.41 -18.03
C ILE A 620 -26.12 29.40 -18.88
N GLY A 621 -26.04 28.59 -19.93
CA GLY A 621 -24.82 28.35 -20.72
C GLY A 621 -24.18 29.64 -21.28
N SER A 622 -24.97 30.66 -21.62
CA SER A 622 -24.45 31.95 -22.06
C SER A 622 -23.77 32.79 -20.96
N LEU A 623 -24.10 32.54 -19.68
CA LEU A 623 -23.39 33.11 -18.52
C LEU A 623 -22.15 32.28 -18.19
N VAL A 624 -22.28 30.95 -18.21
CA VAL A 624 -21.18 30.00 -18.01
C VAL A 624 -20.04 30.30 -19.00
N LEU A 625 -20.35 30.55 -20.27
CA LEU A 625 -19.37 30.91 -21.32
C LEU A 625 -18.73 32.30 -21.16
N GLN A 626 -19.23 33.16 -20.27
CA GLN A 626 -18.57 34.43 -19.92
C GLN A 626 -17.51 34.22 -18.82
N ILE A 627 -17.71 33.24 -17.94
CA ILE A 627 -16.79 32.89 -16.85
C ILE A 627 -15.72 31.93 -17.37
N TYR A 628 -16.15 30.84 -18.01
CA TYR A 628 -15.29 29.84 -18.64
C TYR A 628 -15.14 30.14 -20.14
N ALA A 629 -14.68 31.35 -20.46
CA ALA A 629 -14.46 31.75 -21.84
C ALA A 629 -13.25 31.01 -22.43
N ALA A 630 -13.45 30.23 -23.50
CA ALA A 630 -12.40 29.36 -24.08
C ALA A 630 -11.10 30.10 -24.48
N ALA A 631 -11.17 31.42 -24.72
CA ALA A 631 -9.99 32.25 -25.00
C ALA A 631 -9.05 32.46 -23.79
N GLY A 632 -9.50 32.14 -22.57
CA GLY A 632 -8.68 32.17 -21.35
C GLY A 632 -7.88 30.88 -21.11
N TYR A 633 -8.08 29.83 -21.90
CA TYR A 633 -7.51 28.50 -21.69
C TYR A 633 -6.56 28.12 -22.83
N SER A 634 -5.67 27.16 -22.56
CA SER A 634 -4.76 26.57 -23.55
C SER A 634 -5.49 25.86 -24.69
N SER A 635 -6.71 25.37 -24.43
CA SER A 635 -7.53 24.59 -25.36
C SER A 635 -9.01 24.61 -24.96
N PRO A 636 -9.96 24.36 -25.89
CA PRO A 636 -11.36 24.16 -25.55
C PRO A 636 -11.62 22.92 -24.67
N GLN A 637 -10.71 21.94 -24.68
CA GLN A 637 -10.73 20.79 -23.79
C GLN A 637 -10.44 21.20 -22.33
N ALA A 638 -9.37 21.97 -22.11
CA ALA A 638 -9.02 22.49 -20.78
C ALA A 638 -10.14 23.37 -20.21
N ALA A 639 -10.75 24.24 -21.03
CA ALA A 639 -11.91 25.05 -20.63
C ALA A 639 -13.14 24.20 -20.23
N TYR A 640 -13.28 23.00 -20.80
CA TYR A 640 -14.37 22.07 -20.49
C TYR A 640 -14.10 21.24 -19.24
N GLN A 641 -12.83 20.88 -19.02
CA GLN A 641 -12.37 20.13 -17.84
C GLN A 641 -12.47 21.01 -16.59
N ASP A 642 -11.86 22.20 -16.61
CA ASP A 642 -11.88 23.17 -15.50
C ASP A 642 -13.30 23.56 -15.05
N LEU A 643 -14.21 23.71 -16.01
CA LEU A 643 -15.64 23.92 -15.76
C LEU A 643 -16.30 22.73 -15.04
N LEU A 644 -15.94 21.51 -15.41
CA LEU A 644 -16.48 20.27 -14.84
C LEU A 644 -15.79 19.89 -13.51
N ASP A 645 -14.57 20.37 -13.26
CA ASP A 645 -13.89 20.32 -11.95
C ASP A 645 -14.69 21.12 -10.94
N ASP A 646 -14.94 22.40 -11.24
CA ASP A 646 -15.73 23.29 -10.41
C ASP A 646 -17.16 22.78 -10.20
N LEU A 647 -17.85 22.46 -11.30
CA LEU A 647 -19.27 22.06 -11.26
C LEU A 647 -19.52 20.76 -10.48
N ARG A 648 -18.62 19.77 -10.57
CA ARG A 648 -18.86 18.43 -10.00
C ARG A 648 -18.10 18.15 -8.71
N PHE A 649 -16.95 18.76 -8.50
CA PHE A 649 -16.07 18.41 -7.39
C PHE A 649 -15.81 19.60 -6.49
N THR A 650 -15.08 20.62 -6.96
CA THR A 650 -14.61 21.71 -6.12
C THR A 650 -15.74 22.45 -5.43
N CYS A 651 -16.75 22.89 -6.17
CA CYS A 651 -17.82 23.68 -5.60
C CYS A 651 -18.82 22.83 -4.80
N ALA A 652 -19.01 21.56 -5.17
CA ALA A 652 -19.81 20.61 -4.41
C ALA A 652 -19.18 20.27 -3.04
N ASN A 653 -17.87 19.98 -3.00
CA ASN A 653 -17.15 19.72 -1.75
C ASN A 653 -17.06 20.99 -0.89
N ARG A 654 -16.79 22.16 -1.48
CA ARG A 654 -16.78 23.45 -0.76
C ARG A 654 -18.16 23.78 -0.17
N ARG A 655 -19.25 23.47 -0.88
CA ARG A 655 -20.62 23.62 -0.35
C ARG A 655 -20.87 22.67 0.83
N ALA A 656 -20.54 21.39 0.68
CA ALA A 656 -20.71 20.40 1.75
C ALA A 656 -19.88 20.73 3.01
N ALA A 657 -18.65 21.22 2.84
CA ALA A 657 -17.81 21.74 3.90
C ALA A 657 -18.48 22.90 4.65
N ALA A 658 -18.97 23.90 3.92
CA ALA A 658 -19.64 25.07 4.49
C ALA A 658 -20.96 24.73 5.20
N ASP A 659 -21.80 23.87 4.63
CA ASP A 659 -23.06 23.46 5.25
C ASP A 659 -22.82 22.64 6.53
N HIS A 660 -21.84 21.74 6.54
CA HIS A 660 -21.51 20.94 7.72
C HIS A 660 -20.87 21.78 8.84
N ALA A 661 -20.02 22.75 8.48
CA ALA A 661 -19.44 23.71 9.43
C ALA A 661 -20.52 24.66 9.99
N ALA A 662 -21.45 25.14 9.17
CA ALA A 662 -22.56 26.00 9.59
C ALA A 662 -23.54 25.29 10.54
N ALA A 663 -23.64 23.96 10.47
CA ALA A 663 -24.34 23.13 11.45
C ALA A 663 -23.59 22.97 12.79
N GLY A 664 -22.40 23.56 12.93
CA GLY A 664 -21.57 23.56 14.14
C GLY A 664 -20.62 22.37 14.27
N ASN A 665 -20.41 21.59 13.21
CA ASN A 665 -19.52 20.43 13.23
C ASN A 665 -18.08 20.82 12.85
N PRO A 666 -17.04 20.17 13.41
CA PRO A 666 -15.65 20.42 12.99
C PRO A 666 -15.41 19.97 11.55
N VAL A 667 -14.93 20.88 10.71
CA VAL A 667 -14.56 20.60 9.31
C VAL A 667 -13.09 20.96 9.07
N TYR A 668 -12.39 20.14 8.30
CA TYR A 668 -11.02 20.35 7.86
C TYR A 668 -10.94 20.16 6.35
N ALA A 669 -10.64 21.22 5.60
CA ALA A 669 -10.62 21.17 4.14
C ALA A 669 -9.19 21.05 3.58
N TYR A 670 -9.02 20.34 2.46
CA TYR A 670 -7.80 20.37 1.66
C TYR A 670 -8.05 20.58 0.16
N VAL A 671 -6.99 21.03 -0.51
CA VAL A 671 -6.86 21.00 -1.97
C VAL A 671 -5.50 20.35 -2.29
N LEU A 672 -5.51 19.26 -3.03
CA LEU A 672 -4.29 18.65 -3.54
C LEU A 672 -3.90 19.34 -4.86
N THR A 673 -2.70 19.91 -4.91
CA THR A 673 -2.16 20.64 -6.08
C THR A 673 -0.89 19.99 -6.64
N GLU A 674 -0.64 18.73 -6.25
CA GLU A 674 0.56 18.01 -6.64
C GLU A 674 0.47 17.51 -8.08
N VAL A 675 1.52 17.74 -8.87
CA VAL A 675 1.70 17.16 -10.19
C VAL A 675 2.89 16.20 -10.15
N LEU A 676 2.61 14.90 -10.30
CA LEU A 676 3.63 13.85 -10.30
C LEU A 676 4.45 13.91 -11.61
N PRO A 677 5.79 14.05 -11.59
CA PRO A 677 6.55 14.33 -12.81
C PRO A 677 6.47 13.26 -13.91
N ASP A 678 6.31 11.98 -13.56
CA ASP A 678 6.16 10.87 -14.52
C ASP A 678 4.72 10.71 -15.03
N LEU A 679 3.75 11.37 -14.38
CA LEU A 679 2.34 11.45 -14.78
C LEU A 679 1.91 12.89 -15.10
N ALA A 680 2.86 13.78 -15.43
CA ALA A 680 2.60 15.23 -15.51
C ALA A 680 1.50 15.63 -16.52
N ALA A 681 1.24 14.79 -17.53
CA ALA A 681 0.15 14.98 -18.49
C ALA A 681 -1.26 14.72 -17.92
N LEU A 682 -1.36 14.25 -16.68
CA LEU A 682 -2.61 14.09 -15.93
C LEU A 682 -2.82 15.22 -14.91
N GLU A 683 -1.81 16.08 -14.69
CA GLU A 683 -1.88 17.19 -13.72
C GLU A 683 -2.25 16.66 -12.30
N SER A 684 -3.01 17.38 -11.48
CA SER A 684 -3.50 16.90 -10.19
C SER A 684 -4.83 16.14 -10.33
N PHE A 685 -4.76 14.99 -11.00
CA PHE A 685 -5.93 14.20 -11.42
C PHE A 685 -6.79 13.61 -10.29
N HIS A 686 -8.04 13.27 -10.63
CA HIS A 686 -8.99 12.57 -9.75
C HIS A 686 -8.42 11.29 -9.12
N GLY A 687 -8.54 11.18 -7.80
CA GLY A 687 -8.03 10.05 -7.02
C GLY A 687 -6.50 9.98 -6.86
N LEU A 688 -5.76 11.04 -7.20
CA LEU A 688 -4.31 11.12 -6.93
C LEU A 688 -4.01 10.97 -5.42
N ASP A 689 -4.84 11.55 -4.55
CA ASP A 689 -4.77 11.32 -3.10
C ASP A 689 -4.92 9.84 -2.69
N VAL A 690 -5.73 9.04 -3.41
CA VAL A 690 -5.83 7.58 -3.24
C VAL A 690 -4.53 6.87 -3.65
N VAL A 691 -3.90 7.31 -4.74
CA VAL A 691 -2.56 6.84 -5.14
C VAL A 691 -1.55 7.16 -4.05
N LEU A 692 -1.62 8.36 -3.45
CA LEU A 692 -0.69 8.77 -2.41
C LEU A 692 -0.92 7.99 -1.08
N LEU A 693 -2.18 7.73 -0.72
CA LEU A 693 -2.55 6.92 0.44
C LEU A 693 -2.08 5.46 0.30
N PHE A 694 -2.49 4.78 -0.77
CA PHE A 694 -2.37 3.32 -0.85
C PHE A 694 -1.26 2.82 -1.78
N ALA A 695 -1.17 3.34 -3.01
CA ALA A 695 -0.39 2.70 -4.06
C ALA A 695 1.11 2.65 -3.74
N ASN A 696 1.78 1.54 -4.08
CA ASN A 696 3.22 1.37 -3.87
C ASN A 696 4.04 1.62 -5.15
N ARG A 697 4.07 2.87 -5.62
CA ARG A 697 4.71 3.22 -6.90
C ARG A 697 6.24 3.08 -6.84
N GLN A 698 6.77 2.18 -7.68
CA GLN A 698 8.21 1.90 -7.80
C GLN A 698 9.01 3.07 -8.41
N GLN A 699 8.35 3.95 -9.17
CA GLN A 699 8.96 5.14 -9.79
C GLN A 699 8.77 6.42 -8.94
N ALA A 700 8.31 6.28 -7.69
CA ALA A 700 8.02 7.43 -6.84
C ALA A 700 9.27 8.26 -6.54
N GLN A 701 9.17 9.57 -6.78
CA GLN A 701 10.26 10.50 -6.49
C GLN A 701 10.27 10.92 -5.02
N ALA A 702 11.38 11.50 -4.54
CA ALA A 702 11.52 11.90 -3.14
C ALA A 702 10.40 12.84 -2.65
N GLY A 703 9.96 13.79 -3.48
CA GLY A 703 8.84 14.69 -3.16
C GLY A 703 7.52 13.96 -2.97
N GLU A 704 7.22 12.98 -3.83
CA GLU A 704 6.04 12.13 -3.70
C GLU A 704 6.11 11.27 -2.44
N ILE A 705 7.25 10.63 -2.14
CA ILE A 705 7.42 9.81 -0.94
C ILE A 705 7.13 10.63 0.32
N LEU A 706 7.67 11.86 0.40
CA LEU A 706 7.39 12.79 1.50
C LEU A 706 5.91 13.16 1.58
N LEU A 707 5.26 13.46 0.45
CA LEU A 707 3.83 13.81 0.42
C LEU A 707 2.94 12.62 0.83
N ARG A 708 3.27 11.39 0.41
CA ARG A 708 2.57 10.16 0.82
C ARG A 708 2.61 9.98 2.32
N ASP A 709 3.77 10.16 2.94
CA ASP A 709 3.92 10.05 4.39
C ASP A 709 3.19 11.16 5.15
N ARG A 710 3.16 12.40 4.63
CA ARG A 710 2.35 13.51 5.19
C ARG A 710 0.86 13.18 5.17
N ILE A 711 0.33 12.78 4.00
CA ILE A 711 -1.10 12.48 3.80
C ILE A 711 -1.53 11.31 4.69
N ARG A 712 -0.78 10.20 4.68
CA ARG A 712 -1.10 9.03 5.53
C ARG A 712 -1.13 9.38 7.01
N ARG A 713 -0.14 10.14 7.50
CA ARG A 713 -0.11 10.61 8.90
C ARG A 713 -1.31 11.49 9.21
N ALA A 714 -1.62 12.50 8.39
CA ALA A 714 -2.74 13.39 8.66
C ALA A 714 -4.11 12.68 8.68
N TRP A 715 -4.33 11.69 7.79
CA TRP A 715 -5.54 10.87 7.79
C TRP A 715 -5.64 9.98 9.05
N VAL A 716 -4.53 9.39 9.49
CA VAL A 716 -4.45 8.59 10.72
C VAL A 716 -4.61 9.46 11.97
N ASP A 717 -3.93 10.60 12.03
CA ASP A 717 -4.00 11.56 13.13
C ASP A 717 -5.42 12.09 13.30
N PHE A 718 -6.15 12.34 12.19
CA PHE A 718 -7.58 12.69 12.21
C PHE A 718 -8.44 11.57 12.83
N ALA A 719 -8.15 10.29 12.54
CA ALA A 719 -8.84 9.17 13.18
C ALA A 719 -8.52 9.04 14.69
N TYR A 720 -7.31 9.41 15.10
CA TYR A 720 -6.92 9.46 16.51
C TYR A 720 -7.54 10.65 17.27
N SER A 721 -7.39 11.87 16.75
CA SER A 721 -7.60 13.13 17.47
C SER A 721 -7.94 14.28 16.52
N LEU A 722 -8.24 15.46 17.06
CA LEU A 722 -8.42 16.69 16.27
C LEU A 722 -7.55 17.81 16.85
N PRO A 723 -7.01 18.73 16.03
CA PRO A 723 -7.06 18.72 14.55
C PRO A 723 -6.31 17.52 13.93
N PRO A 724 -6.45 17.26 12.62
CA PRO A 724 -5.47 16.46 11.89
C PRO A 724 -4.06 16.99 12.20
N GLY A 725 -3.08 16.09 12.30
CA GLY A 725 -1.74 16.42 12.80
C GLY A 725 -1.05 17.57 12.04
N ASN A 726 -0.14 18.24 12.73
CA ASN A 726 0.62 19.36 12.15
C ASN A 726 1.41 18.91 10.91
N THR A 727 0.95 19.29 9.73
CA THR A 727 1.62 19.00 8.47
C THR A 727 2.80 19.95 8.32
N GLU A 728 3.99 19.46 8.66
CA GLU A 728 5.27 20.19 8.60
C GLU A 728 5.30 21.51 9.41
N GLY A 729 4.58 21.55 10.53
CA GLY A 729 4.50 22.73 11.40
C GLY A 729 3.41 23.73 11.03
N LEU A 730 2.69 23.52 9.91
CA LEU A 730 1.38 24.15 9.71
C LEU A 730 0.32 23.34 10.48
N ALA A 731 -0.41 24.03 11.36
CA ALA A 731 -1.63 23.48 11.94
C ALA A 731 -2.71 23.46 10.84
N TRP A 732 -3.43 22.34 10.70
CA TRP A 732 -4.56 22.27 9.78
C TRP A 732 -5.69 23.16 10.32
N PRO A 733 -6.07 24.26 9.64
CA PRO A 733 -7.09 25.17 10.14
C PRO A 733 -8.46 24.49 10.17
N LEU A 734 -9.30 24.90 11.13
CA LEU A 734 -10.73 24.64 11.02
C LEU A 734 -11.28 25.41 9.82
N TYR A 735 -12.12 24.74 9.04
CA TYR A 735 -12.92 25.38 8.01
C TYR A 735 -14.14 26.02 8.68
N ASP A 736 -14.27 27.33 8.53
CA ASP A 736 -15.42 28.11 8.99
C ASP A 736 -16.24 28.66 7.80
N SER A 737 -17.35 29.36 8.09
CA SER A 737 -18.22 29.95 7.07
C SER A 737 -17.65 31.20 6.37
N ASP A 738 -16.62 31.79 6.95
CA ASP A 738 -16.23 33.20 6.74
C ASP A 738 -14.94 33.28 5.92
N GLN A 739 -13.87 32.61 6.39
CA GLN A 739 -12.57 32.50 5.73
C GLN A 739 -12.44 31.22 4.88
N ARG A 740 -13.20 30.18 5.21
CA ARG A 740 -13.29 28.92 4.43
C ARG A 740 -11.93 28.26 4.16
N LEU A 741 -11.07 28.30 5.17
CA LEU A 741 -9.65 27.93 5.06
C LEU A 741 -9.45 26.48 4.64
N SER A 742 -8.63 26.26 3.61
CA SER A 742 -8.29 24.93 3.07
C SER A 742 -6.77 24.76 3.00
N LEU A 743 -6.25 23.61 3.42
CA LEU A 743 -4.81 23.31 3.38
C LEU A 743 -4.38 22.89 1.96
N GLU A 744 -3.34 23.51 1.41
CA GLU A 744 -2.69 23.01 0.19
C GLU A 744 -1.87 21.75 0.51
N LEU A 745 -2.13 20.67 -0.21
CA LEU A 745 -1.30 19.46 -0.18
C LEU A 745 -0.42 19.43 -1.45
N SER A 746 0.88 19.63 -1.27
CA SER A 746 1.92 19.45 -2.28
C SER A 746 3.23 19.00 -1.63
N SER A 747 4.12 18.39 -2.41
CA SER A 747 5.48 18.09 -1.98
C SER A 747 6.33 19.36 -1.80
N THR A 748 6.08 20.40 -2.62
CA THR A 748 6.95 21.59 -2.73
C THR A 748 6.41 22.85 -2.06
N ARG A 749 5.09 22.95 -1.83
CA ARG A 749 4.43 24.15 -1.30
C ARG A 749 3.80 23.89 0.06
N ARG A 750 3.57 24.99 0.79
CA ARG A 750 3.03 25.03 2.15
C ARG A 750 2.13 26.26 2.26
N PHE A 751 0.87 26.11 1.91
CA PHE A 751 -0.07 27.21 1.82
C PHE A 751 -1.41 26.85 2.48
N VAL A 752 -2.11 27.87 2.96
CA VAL A 752 -3.52 27.78 3.34
C VAL A 752 -4.27 28.70 2.40
N PHE A 753 -5.15 28.14 1.60
CA PHE A 753 -6.07 28.94 0.78
C PHE A 753 -7.16 29.52 1.66
N GLU A 754 -7.31 30.85 1.61
CA GLU A 754 -8.54 31.53 1.97
C GLU A 754 -9.45 31.49 0.74
N ASP A 755 -10.69 31.04 0.91
CA ASP A 755 -11.73 31.03 -0.13
C ASP A 755 -11.31 30.44 -1.51
N TYR A 756 -10.69 29.24 -1.53
CA TYR A 756 -10.29 28.55 -2.76
C TYR A 756 -11.43 28.50 -3.81
N ARG A 757 -11.09 28.88 -5.04
CA ARG A 757 -12.00 29.03 -6.20
C ARG A 757 -13.25 29.90 -5.90
N GLN A 758 -13.09 30.99 -5.13
CA GLN A 758 -14.20 31.84 -4.66
C GLN A 758 -15.26 32.14 -5.72
N LEU A 759 -14.83 32.87 -6.76
CA LEU A 759 -15.66 33.43 -7.82
C LEU A 759 -16.50 32.38 -8.54
N TYR A 760 -15.88 31.25 -8.86
CA TYR A 760 -16.48 30.15 -9.61
C TYR A 760 -17.59 29.47 -8.81
N CYS A 761 -17.33 29.13 -7.54
CA CYS A 761 -18.36 28.48 -6.73
C CYS A 761 -19.43 29.43 -6.23
N GLU A 762 -19.15 30.73 -6.06
CA GLU A 762 -20.20 31.72 -5.79
C GLU A 762 -21.13 31.89 -7.00
N PHE A 763 -20.62 31.77 -8.22
CA PHE A 763 -21.45 31.64 -9.42
C PHE A 763 -22.28 30.35 -9.39
N TRP A 764 -21.66 29.18 -9.22
CA TRP A 764 -22.40 27.91 -9.23
C TRP A 764 -23.49 27.84 -8.15
N ASN A 765 -23.20 28.33 -6.93
CA ASN A 765 -24.15 28.41 -5.83
C ASN A 765 -25.39 29.30 -6.11
N GLN A 766 -25.32 30.23 -7.07
CA GLN A 766 -26.47 31.07 -7.45
C GLN A 766 -27.40 30.38 -8.46
N PHE A 767 -26.84 29.56 -9.36
CA PHE A 767 -27.54 29.08 -10.55
C PHE A 767 -27.85 27.59 -10.53
N VAL A 768 -27.15 26.81 -9.71
CA VAL A 768 -27.35 25.36 -9.60
C VAL A 768 -27.57 25.00 -8.13
N THR A 769 -28.77 24.51 -7.83
CA THR A 769 -28.99 23.69 -6.63
C THR A 769 -28.38 22.33 -6.95
N LEU A 770 -27.09 22.19 -6.68
CA LEU A 770 -26.29 21.00 -7.02
C LEU A 770 -26.87 19.74 -6.35
#